data_AF-A0A7J9SKC0-F1
#
_entry.id   AF-A0A7J9SKC0-F1
#
_cell.length_a   1.000
_cell.length_b   1.000
_cell.length_c   1.000
_cell.angle_alpha   90.00
_cell.angle_beta   90.00
_cell.angle_gamma   90.00
#
_symmetry.space_group_name_H-M   'P 1'
#
loop_
_entity.id
_entity.type
_entity.pdbx_description
1 polymer ?
#
loop_
_entity_poly.entity_id
_entity_poly.type
_entity_poly.pdbx_seq_one_letter_code
_entity_poly.pdbx_strand_id
1 'polypeptide(L)'
;MGALVVLSATAPVAAATTAEPSVTFVESGIETDTTWTPAEGPYRIIQDIEIAPGAALTVAPGTRVELAEDITVTVSGSFRANGTAARPVAITRSAGAAAERRWGSLRYNGSEDSSLRLRHTVLQGGTTGVTVASREGTVELVDSTARDFTTAGLAVAGATATPQITVRESTFRDIGGHAIRASPGAGTTDRVSLTAGPDSIDAAAAHTLALQPGVGVSFDSISLTYSSDGSVASVGNGSIERIGLDRNRNGSIERSFGESVASVSSTDSRLEIALSDTVELPSDGQLIVEYDDAVNPTTRGIYPVGVQLRDGSIPQIAAGVEANFVVGGVTSPTELARGPEPTVVAVGEPPTVVYRRDADQPSTSVRRLVVLGSTFRGIDGAGVFVAADRVTRLYASRNRIAGVAGSGVAVRAETSESYFRSNEITAAGDGIRVSTDGTASVTANENRIRNARTGIRLRQLGAGSLADGDVTLRRNRLSDNRIHGVGIDTESLEVAVAATNNTVAGNGRDGIYVSGWRVQRAAIRDNEIVGNDDAGVAIRTDAAARGLAIHDNTIADSGGHGLEIRSDLIVHGGTLTDNRLANNAGAGLVVASPITHRANLSVADNVVAANTYGVVLRGVLGSTVRDNAIVFNTNRFAEPVSLPDVEPGTGSYVAEGAAGVILDQRATEIPLSELVSDPAIDEQLRAVTVDDGVVALLRTDGSASTRSVDASAITIRAASGEVPTGIGVPKTGSPNSSYRFTGNGLYGHERGLTVDVAPLVTTNTTALVLTDPIRTVHAEANYWGNPTGPYHASILPAGEGNAVVTAQGWVDFVPFRETPSGPEYRRPTAAIDAPTTAPPGADVRLSGDASRSAQGPIVRYHYRTDGTDRSVRERPTYTFEMPNRSAEAGLVVEDSLGIESDGTAVAIEPGTATPSPTSTATPATDTPTATTAATSASTPPPTDSEPTLLGSLGSIWGLIGGLCYLLALAFGVYGIALTITNRSPPVDGLRIQGLAGVGILTWVVAGTFGPGPLLTVGIAAAAGWVALTGAAYVVVTRGLLDDLVG
;
A
#
# COMPACT_ATOMS: atom_id res chain seq x y z
N MET A 1 -14.66 8.40 -86.80
CA MET A 1 -13.61 9.21 -87.47
C MET A 1 -12.59 9.58 -86.39
N GLY A 2 -11.29 9.32 -86.44
CA GLY A 2 -10.43 8.59 -87.37
C GLY A 2 -9.26 7.98 -86.57
N ALA A 3 -8.61 6.98 -87.14
CA ALA A 3 -7.50 6.23 -86.57
C ALA A 3 -6.21 7.04 -86.42
N LEU A 4 -5.29 6.62 -85.54
CA LEU A 4 -3.84 6.55 -85.83
C LEU A 4 -3.13 5.68 -84.77
N VAL A 5 -2.71 4.47 -85.15
CA VAL A 5 -1.32 4.05 -85.42
C VAL A 5 -0.48 3.84 -84.16
N VAL A 6 -0.34 2.56 -83.83
CA VAL A 6 0.68 1.98 -82.95
C VAL A 6 2.01 1.97 -83.71
N LEU A 7 3.03 2.66 -83.18
CA LEU A 7 4.43 2.42 -83.54
C LEU A 7 5.17 1.97 -82.30
N SER A 8 5.61 0.72 -82.35
CA SER A 8 6.52 0.07 -81.42
C SER A 8 7.90 0.74 -81.46
N ALA A 9 8.34 1.28 -80.32
CA ALA A 9 9.74 1.58 -80.05
C ALA A 9 10.18 0.75 -78.84
N THR A 10 10.81 -0.38 -79.12
CA THR A 10 11.58 -1.17 -78.14
C THR A 10 12.81 -0.35 -77.73
N ALA A 11 12.72 0.34 -76.59
CA ALA A 11 13.89 0.82 -75.88
C ALA A 11 14.56 -0.37 -75.17
N PRO A 12 15.89 -0.47 -75.15
CA PRO A 12 16.55 -1.56 -74.44
C PRO A 12 16.24 -1.40 -72.96
N VAL A 13 15.75 -2.48 -72.34
CA VAL A 13 15.87 -2.67 -70.91
C VAL A 13 17.37 -2.73 -70.65
N ALA A 14 17.98 -1.57 -70.35
CA ALA A 14 19.21 -1.56 -69.61
C ALA A 14 18.84 -2.22 -68.29
N ALA A 15 19.19 -3.50 -68.16
CA ALA A 15 19.25 -4.15 -66.88
C ALA A 15 20.17 -3.27 -66.03
N ALA A 16 19.56 -2.42 -65.20
CA ALA A 16 20.25 -1.86 -64.07
C ALA A 16 20.62 -3.08 -63.24
N THR A 17 21.84 -3.56 -63.41
CA THR A 17 22.52 -4.36 -62.41
C THR A 17 22.45 -3.53 -61.14
N THR A 18 21.42 -3.77 -60.33
CA THR A 18 21.42 -3.45 -58.91
C THR A 18 22.61 -4.21 -58.35
N ALA A 19 23.76 -3.52 -58.31
CA ALA A 19 24.86 -3.94 -57.48
C ALA A 19 24.27 -4.08 -56.07
N GLU A 20 24.33 -5.29 -55.53
CA GLU A 20 24.07 -5.52 -54.11
C GLU A 20 24.86 -4.45 -53.34
N PRO A 21 24.24 -3.69 -52.43
CA PRO A 21 24.96 -2.70 -51.64
C PRO A 21 26.12 -3.39 -50.92
N SER A 22 27.35 -3.07 -51.33
CA SER A 22 28.55 -3.59 -50.67
C SER A 22 28.60 -3.02 -49.26
N VAL A 23 28.79 -3.89 -48.28
CA VAL A 23 28.98 -3.49 -46.88
C VAL A 23 30.17 -2.54 -46.79
N THR A 24 29.96 -1.36 -46.22
CA THR A 24 31.04 -0.40 -45.93
C THR A 24 31.56 -0.65 -44.52
N PHE A 25 32.76 -1.20 -44.40
CA PHE A 25 33.40 -1.44 -43.10
C PHE A 25 33.94 -0.12 -42.54
N VAL A 26 33.62 0.15 -41.27
CA VAL A 26 34.07 1.32 -40.53
C VAL A 26 35.10 0.86 -39.51
N GLU A 27 36.36 1.24 -39.76
CA GLU A 27 37.54 0.77 -39.04
C GLU A 27 38.33 1.94 -38.43
N SER A 28 37.82 3.17 -38.45
CA SER A 28 38.49 4.31 -37.81
C SER A 28 37.47 5.30 -37.28
N GLY A 29 37.92 6.17 -36.36
CA GLY A 29 37.14 7.30 -35.87
C GLY A 29 36.72 8.29 -36.98
N ILE A 30 35.75 9.13 -36.64
CA ILE A 30 35.24 10.21 -37.49
C ILE A 30 35.85 11.54 -37.00
N GLU A 31 36.91 11.98 -37.69
CA GLU A 31 37.71 13.15 -37.31
C GLU A 31 37.19 14.48 -37.91
N THR A 32 36.32 14.40 -38.92
CA THR A 32 35.74 15.56 -39.60
C THR A 32 34.28 15.30 -39.95
N ASP A 33 33.53 16.36 -40.24
CA ASP A 33 32.12 16.27 -40.61
C ASP A 33 31.89 15.27 -41.74
N THR A 34 31.12 14.23 -41.43
CA THR A 34 30.90 13.08 -42.32
C THR A 34 29.41 12.81 -42.46
N THR A 35 28.98 12.43 -43.67
CA THR A 35 27.59 12.04 -43.94
C THR A 35 27.51 10.60 -44.44
N TRP A 36 26.66 9.79 -43.81
CA TRP A 36 26.39 8.41 -44.21
C TRP A 36 25.05 8.30 -44.93
N THR A 37 25.06 7.70 -46.13
CA THR A 37 23.89 7.58 -47.01
C THR A 37 23.53 6.12 -47.26
N PRO A 38 22.27 5.79 -47.57
CA PRO A 38 21.88 4.41 -47.82
C PRO A 38 22.50 3.82 -49.10
N ALA A 39 22.97 4.66 -50.02
CA ALA A 39 23.62 4.21 -51.25
C ALA A 39 25.01 3.59 -51.01
N GLU A 40 25.65 3.97 -49.91
CA GLU A 40 26.96 3.49 -49.47
C GLU A 40 26.85 2.57 -48.23
N GLY A 41 25.63 2.32 -47.75
CA GLY A 41 25.36 1.40 -46.64
C GLY A 41 25.02 -0.01 -47.13
N PRO A 42 24.94 -1.01 -46.24
CA PRO A 42 25.02 -0.87 -44.80
C PRO A 42 26.44 -0.55 -44.31
N TYR A 43 26.54 0.34 -43.32
CA TYR A 43 27.80 0.65 -42.65
C TYR A 43 28.02 -0.33 -41.51
N ARG A 44 29.13 -1.06 -41.49
CA ARG A 44 29.42 -2.08 -40.48
C ARG A 44 30.60 -1.67 -39.61
N ILE A 45 30.34 -1.40 -38.34
CA ILE A 45 31.32 -0.99 -37.35
C ILE A 45 31.81 -2.26 -36.64
N ILE A 46 33.09 -2.58 -36.84
CA ILE A 46 33.70 -3.83 -36.36
C ILE A 46 34.67 -3.64 -35.19
N GLN A 47 34.95 -2.39 -34.81
CA GLN A 47 35.72 -2.02 -33.63
C GLN A 47 35.16 -0.72 -33.04
N ASP A 48 35.53 -0.42 -31.80
CA ASP A 48 35.13 0.84 -31.16
C ASP A 48 35.61 2.03 -32.00
N ILE A 49 34.72 3.01 -32.18
CA ILE A 49 35.02 4.24 -32.90
C ILE A 49 34.59 5.45 -32.09
N GLU A 50 35.27 6.58 -32.31
CA GLU A 50 34.93 7.87 -31.75
C GLU A 50 34.55 8.86 -32.84
N ILE A 51 33.48 9.62 -32.63
CA ILE A 51 33.23 10.87 -33.34
C ILE A 51 33.95 11.95 -32.56
N ALA A 52 35.06 12.43 -33.10
CA ALA A 52 35.99 13.30 -32.41
C ALA A 52 35.34 14.63 -31.98
N PRO A 53 35.86 15.29 -30.93
CA PRO A 53 35.41 16.63 -30.55
C PRO A 53 35.42 17.59 -31.74
N GLY A 54 34.32 18.33 -31.93
CA GLY A 54 34.16 19.27 -33.04
C GLY A 54 33.75 18.66 -34.39
N ALA A 55 33.78 17.34 -34.56
CA ALA A 55 33.28 16.66 -35.75
C ALA A 55 31.79 16.28 -35.61
N ALA A 56 31.08 16.21 -36.74
CA ALA A 56 29.68 15.75 -36.79
C ALA A 56 29.48 14.57 -37.74
N LEU A 57 28.91 13.47 -37.23
CA LEU A 57 28.41 12.38 -38.07
C LEU A 57 26.90 12.55 -38.32
N THR A 58 26.52 12.71 -39.58
CA THR A 58 25.12 12.79 -40.01
C THR A 58 24.71 11.54 -40.77
N VAL A 59 23.69 10.84 -40.30
CA VAL A 59 23.15 9.63 -40.95
C VAL A 59 21.82 9.96 -41.64
N ALA A 60 21.78 9.80 -42.96
CA ALA A 60 20.64 10.14 -43.80
C ALA A 60 19.46 9.14 -43.69
N PRO A 61 18.23 9.52 -44.10
CA PRO A 61 17.06 8.65 -44.03
C PRO A 61 17.23 7.31 -44.80
N GLY A 62 16.86 6.21 -44.15
CA GLY A 62 16.93 4.86 -44.72
C GLY A 62 18.31 4.19 -44.64
N THR A 63 19.31 4.85 -44.07
CA THR A 63 20.64 4.24 -43.85
C THR A 63 20.58 3.17 -42.75
N ARG A 64 21.31 2.07 -42.97
CA ARG A 64 21.50 0.99 -41.99
C ARG A 64 22.93 1.00 -41.46
N VAL A 65 23.06 0.95 -40.14
CA VAL A 65 24.31 0.85 -39.40
C VAL A 65 24.28 -0.45 -38.59
N GLU A 66 25.29 -1.29 -38.77
CA GLU A 66 25.44 -2.59 -38.14
C GLU A 66 26.65 -2.58 -37.20
N LEU A 67 26.44 -2.93 -35.93
CA LEU A 67 27.51 -3.04 -34.94
C LEU A 67 27.85 -4.51 -34.69
N ALA A 68 29.14 -4.81 -34.57
CA ALA A 68 29.63 -6.10 -34.09
C ALA A 68 29.42 -6.27 -32.57
N GLU A 69 29.69 -7.47 -32.06
CA GLU A 69 29.60 -7.81 -30.64
C GLU A 69 30.50 -6.90 -29.79
N ASP A 70 29.99 -6.46 -28.64
CA ASP A 70 30.63 -5.58 -27.66
C ASP A 70 31.06 -4.19 -28.13
N ILE A 71 30.82 -3.84 -29.40
CA ILE A 71 31.24 -2.55 -29.96
C ILE A 71 30.48 -1.36 -29.39
N THR A 72 31.22 -0.32 -29.03
CA THR A 72 30.73 0.98 -28.58
C THR A 72 31.09 2.09 -29.57
N VAL A 73 30.11 2.95 -29.88
CA VAL A 73 30.33 4.18 -30.65
C VAL A 73 30.35 5.35 -29.68
N THR A 74 31.51 5.99 -29.53
CA THR A 74 31.68 7.15 -28.65
C THR A 74 31.41 8.44 -29.41
N VAL A 75 30.56 9.31 -28.86
CA VAL A 75 30.16 10.59 -29.44
C VAL A 75 30.73 11.73 -28.58
N SER A 76 31.95 12.17 -28.90
CA SER A 76 32.58 13.34 -28.26
C SER A 76 32.27 14.64 -29.01
N GLY A 77 32.08 14.55 -30.34
CA GLY A 77 31.49 15.61 -31.18
C GLY A 77 29.96 15.54 -31.23
N SER A 78 29.38 15.58 -32.44
CA SER A 78 27.92 15.49 -32.65
C SER A 78 27.51 14.27 -33.48
N PHE A 79 26.40 13.63 -33.10
CA PHE A 79 25.79 12.52 -33.85
C PHE A 79 24.33 12.83 -34.20
N ARG A 80 23.99 12.79 -35.49
CA ARG A 80 22.65 13.14 -36.00
C ARG A 80 22.11 12.03 -36.89
N ALA A 81 21.21 11.20 -36.37
CA ALA A 81 20.45 10.25 -37.16
C ALA A 81 19.11 10.87 -37.58
N ASN A 82 19.00 11.23 -38.86
CA ASN A 82 17.86 11.98 -39.41
C ASN A 82 16.94 11.07 -40.22
N GLY A 83 16.35 10.06 -39.60
CA GLY A 83 15.33 9.22 -40.24
C GLY A 83 14.04 9.99 -40.53
N THR A 84 13.15 9.33 -41.28
CA THR A 84 11.75 9.75 -41.45
C THR A 84 10.83 8.58 -41.17
N ALA A 85 9.55 8.82 -40.90
CA ALA A 85 8.57 7.74 -40.71
C ALA A 85 8.53 6.73 -41.88
N ALA A 86 8.72 7.21 -43.13
CA ALA A 86 8.76 6.36 -44.31
C ALA A 86 10.11 5.64 -44.51
N ARG A 87 11.20 6.24 -44.03
CA ARG A 87 12.57 5.76 -44.21
C ARG A 87 13.36 5.97 -42.90
N PRO A 88 13.15 5.11 -41.89
CA PRO A 88 13.84 5.24 -40.62
C PRO A 88 15.35 4.96 -40.77
N VAL A 89 16.16 5.47 -39.85
CA VAL A 89 17.55 5.02 -39.69
C VAL A 89 17.55 3.77 -38.81
N ALA A 90 18.26 2.72 -39.21
CA ALA A 90 18.35 1.49 -38.42
C ALA A 90 19.77 1.30 -37.88
N ILE A 91 19.91 1.21 -36.55
CA ILE A 91 21.16 0.89 -35.86
C ILE A 91 20.93 -0.45 -35.15
N THR A 92 21.56 -1.50 -35.66
CA THR A 92 21.27 -2.88 -35.26
C THR A 92 22.53 -3.69 -35.01
N ARG A 93 22.35 -4.88 -34.43
CA ARG A 93 23.33 -5.97 -34.55
C ARG A 93 23.68 -6.21 -36.03
N SER A 94 24.89 -6.68 -36.23
CA SER A 94 25.37 -7.32 -37.44
C SER A 94 24.36 -8.31 -38.02
N ALA A 95 24.07 -8.23 -39.32
CA ALA A 95 23.19 -9.19 -39.98
C ALA A 95 23.72 -10.63 -39.80
N GLY A 96 22.84 -11.56 -39.44
CA GLY A 96 23.18 -12.96 -39.17
C GLY A 96 23.77 -13.26 -37.79
N ALA A 97 24.02 -12.24 -36.96
CA ALA A 97 24.47 -12.44 -35.58
C ALA A 97 23.37 -13.11 -34.73
N ALA A 98 23.77 -14.02 -33.86
CA ALA A 98 22.90 -14.64 -32.88
C ALA A 98 22.33 -13.60 -31.88
N ALA A 99 21.27 -13.92 -31.15
CA ALA A 99 20.57 -12.97 -30.28
C ALA A 99 21.40 -12.52 -29.07
N GLU A 100 22.29 -13.40 -28.63
CA GLU A 100 23.22 -13.23 -27.52
C GLU A 100 24.42 -12.34 -27.86
N ARG A 101 24.80 -12.21 -29.14
CA ARG A 101 25.91 -11.35 -29.59
C ARG A 101 25.46 -9.90 -29.71
N ARG A 102 25.52 -9.18 -28.59
CA ARG A 102 25.01 -7.82 -28.44
C ARG A 102 26.12 -6.81 -28.63
N TRP A 103 25.80 -5.67 -29.24
CA TRP A 103 26.71 -4.51 -29.27
C TRP A 103 26.64 -3.75 -27.93
N GLY A 104 27.69 -3.01 -27.60
CA GLY A 104 27.84 -2.31 -26.32
C GLY A 104 26.82 -1.19 -26.13
N SER A 105 27.12 0.00 -26.64
CA SER A 105 26.20 1.16 -26.62
C SER A 105 26.59 2.30 -27.57
N LEU A 106 25.66 3.23 -27.79
CA LEU A 106 25.97 4.56 -28.34
C LEU A 106 26.29 5.47 -27.15
N ARG A 107 27.58 5.70 -26.91
CA ARG A 107 28.06 6.41 -25.72
C ARG A 107 28.26 7.89 -26.02
N TYR A 108 27.46 8.76 -25.41
CA TYR A 108 27.63 10.21 -25.48
C TYR A 108 28.65 10.71 -24.45
N ASN A 109 29.71 11.34 -24.93
CA ASN A 109 30.79 11.93 -24.14
C ASN A 109 31.07 13.39 -24.57
N GLY A 110 30.04 14.10 -25.05
CA GLY A 110 30.16 15.42 -25.65
C GLY A 110 30.39 16.57 -24.66
N SER A 111 30.76 17.73 -25.19
CA SER A 111 30.87 19.01 -24.46
C SER A 111 29.60 19.86 -24.62
N GLU A 112 29.62 21.11 -24.15
CA GLU A 112 28.51 22.06 -24.28
C GLU A 112 28.02 22.25 -25.73
N ASP A 113 28.92 22.22 -26.71
CA ASP A 113 28.62 22.39 -28.14
C ASP A 113 28.16 21.09 -28.84
N SER A 114 28.25 19.96 -28.14
CA SER A 114 27.95 18.63 -28.68
C SER A 114 26.47 18.27 -28.57
N SER A 115 26.00 17.44 -29.49
CA SER A 115 24.62 16.94 -29.49
C SER A 115 24.52 15.50 -30.00
N LEU A 116 23.69 14.70 -29.34
CA LEU A 116 23.26 13.39 -29.84
C LEU A 116 21.77 13.47 -30.15
N ARG A 117 21.41 13.35 -31.42
CA ARG A 117 20.03 13.47 -31.89
C ARG A 117 19.61 12.29 -32.74
N LEU A 118 18.60 11.56 -32.28
CA LEU A 118 17.98 10.44 -32.97
C LEU A 118 16.54 10.82 -33.34
N ARG A 119 16.24 10.84 -34.65
CA ARG A 119 14.91 11.08 -35.18
C ARG A 119 14.49 9.93 -36.08
N HIS A 120 13.32 9.35 -35.81
CA HIS A 120 12.84 8.15 -36.54
C HIS A 120 13.93 7.08 -36.67
N THR A 121 14.63 6.82 -35.56
CA THR A 121 15.71 5.85 -35.47
C THR A 121 15.24 4.60 -34.77
N VAL A 122 15.61 3.43 -35.27
CA VAL A 122 15.43 2.14 -34.61
C VAL A 122 16.78 1.71 -34.04
N LEU A 123 16.90 1.68 -32.71
CA LEU A 123 18.01 1.06 -31.99
C LEU A 123 17.59 -0.34 -31.56
N GLN A 124 18.41 -1.35 -31.89
CA GLN A 124 18.06 -2.73 -31.56
C GLN A 124 19.26 -3.63 -31.23
N GLY A 125 19.11 -4.43 -30.18
CA GLY A 125 19.91 -5.64 -29.99
C GLY A 125 21.26 -5.41 -29.32
N GLY A 126 21.39 -4.37 -28.51
CA GLY A 126 22.60 -4.10 -27.74
C GLY A 126 22.44 -4.47 -26.27
N THR A 127 23.43 -4.10 -25.48
CA THR A 127 23.38 -4.13 -24.02
C THR A 127 22.65 -2.90 -23.49
N THR A 128 23.06 -1.71 -23.93
CA THR A 128 22.37 -0.44 -23.67
C THR A 128 22.22 0.35 -24.97
N GLY A 129 21.04 0.92 -25.24
CA GLY A 129 20.83 1.69 -26.48
C GLY A 129 21.68 2.95 -26.55
N VAL A 130 21.47 3.87 -25.61
CA VAL A 130 22.25 5.09 -25.46
C VAL A 130 22.80 5.19 -24.04
N THR A 131 24.11 5.40 -23.91
CA THR A 131 24.78 5.67 -22.64
C THR A 131 25.20 7.13 -22.57
N VAL A 132 24.67 7.90 -21.64
CA VAL A 132 25.01 9.31 -21.44
C VAL A 132 26.05 9.43 -20.34
N ALA A 133 27.28 9.80 -20.71
CA ALA A 133 28.45 9.88 -19.84
C ALA A 133 29.02 11.30 -19.69
N SER A 134 28.28 12.32 -20.13
CA SER A 134 28.64 13.73 -19.95
C SER A 134 27.50 14.50 -19.29
N ARG A 135 27.86 15.57 -18.55
CA ARG A 135 26.94 16.53 -17.94
C ARG A 135 26.58 17.72 -18.84
N GLU A 136 27.16 17.77 -20.05
CA GLU A 136 27.10 18.90 -20.98
C GLU A 136 26.43 18.55 -22.32
N GLY A 137 25.99 19.58 -23.04
CA GLY A 137 25.32 19.45 -24.33
C GLY A 137 23.90 18.89 -24.25
N THR A 138 23.46 18.18 -25.30
CA THR A 138 22.06 17.74 -25.46
C THR A 138 21.91 16.33 -26.00
N VAL A 139 20.93 15.59 -25.48
CA VAL A 139 20.56 14.25 -25.95
C VAL A 139 19.06 14.23 -26.27
N GLU A 140 18.72 13.96 -27.53
CA GLU A 140 17.34 13.95 -28.03
C GLU A 140 17.00 12.61 -28.71
N LEU A 141 15.95 11.94 -28.22
CA LEU A 141 15.31 10.82 -28.88
C LEU A 141 13.89 11.24 -29.26
N VAL A 142 13.61 11.30 -30.56
CA VAL A 142 12.34 11.82 -31.09
C VAL A 142 11.78 10.85 -32.12
N ASP A 143 10.52 10.46 -31.97
CA ASP A 143 9.84 9.53 -32.89
C ASP A 143 10.62 8.22 -33.13
N SER A 144 11.40 7.78 -32.12
CA SER A 144 12.40 6.71 -32.26
C SER A 144 11.99 5.47 -31.46
N THR A 145 12.57 4.31 -31.78
CA THR A 145 12.31 3.04 -31.10
C THR A 145 13.60 2.46 -30.53
N ALA A 146 13.62 2.16 -29.23
CA ALA A 146 14.65 1.36 -28.58
C ALA A 146 14.05 0.01 -28.18
N ARG A 147 14.65 -1.10 -28.64
CA ARG A 147 14.13 -2.44 -28.36
C ARG A 147 15.19 -3.51 -28.20
N ASP A 148 14.87 -4.58 -27.48
CA ASP A 148 15.73 -5.75 -27.31
C ASP A 148 17.10 -5.34 -26.73
N PHE A 149 17.05 -4.75 -25.53
CA PHE A 149 18.23 -4.38 -24.73
C PHE A 149 18.21 -5.10 -23.39
N THR A 150 19.36 -5.53 -22.90
CA THR A 150 19.44 -6.24 -21.62
C THR A 150 19.41 -5.31 -20.42
N THR A 151 19.95 -4.09 -20.54
CA THR A 151 20.08 -3.16 -19.40
C THR A 151 19.15 -1.97 -19.50
N ALA A 152 19.22 -1.20 -20.60
CA ALA A 152 18.37 -0.02 -20.79
C ALA A 152 18.27 0.42 -22.25
N GLY A 153 17.18 1.11 -22.60
CA GLY A 153 17.10 1.82 -23.88
C GLY A 153 17.91 3.12 -23.85
N LEU A 154 17.86 3.83 -22.72
CA LEU A 154 18.71 4.98 -22.43
C LEU A 154 19.17 4.90 -20.98
N ALA A 155 20.48 4.99 -20.75
CA ALA A 155 21.07 5.06 -19.41
C ALA A 155 21.97 6.29 -19.27
N VAL A 156 21.98 6.89 -18.09
CA VAL A 156 22.98 7.85 -17.67
C VAL A 156 23.96 7.10 -16.77
N ALA A 157 25.25 7.11 -17.13
CA ALA A 157 26.32 6.45 -16.39
C ALA A 157 27.66 7.10 -16.74
N GLY A 158 28.55 7.27 -15.77
CA GLY A 158 29.86 7.91 -15.97
C GLY A 158 29.88 9.43 -15.81
N ALA A 159 28.78 10.07 -15.38
CA ALA A 159 28.69 11.52 -15.14
C ALA A 159 28.06 11.82 -13.77
N THR A 160 28.49 12.87 -13.07
CA THR A 160 27.86 13.32 -11.80
C THR A 160 26.53 14.06 -12.02
N ALA A 161 26.26 14.52 -13.25
CA ALA A 161 25.01 15.18 -13.58
C ALA A 161 24.56 14.86 -14.99
N THR A 162 23.26 14.99 -15.22
CA THR A 162 22.67 14.87 -16.56
C THR A 162 22.85 16.14 -17.40
N PRO A 163 23.04 16.01 -18.73
CA PRO A 163 22.79 17.09 -19.67
C PRO A 163 21.27 17.24 -19.88
N GLN A 164 20.83 18.12 -20.78
CA GLN A 164 19.42 18.12 -21.15
C GLN A 164 19.10 16.84 -21.94
N ILE A 165 18.22 16.00 -21.39
CA ILE A 165 17.76 14.77 -22.03
C ILE A 165 16.27 14.92 -22.36
N THR A 166 15.94 14.82 -23.65
CA THR A 166 14.56 14.86 -24.13
C THR A 166 14.22 13.59 -24.89
N VAL A 167 13.19 12.89 -24.42
CA VAL A 167 12.61 11.72 -25.07
C VAL A 167 11.18 12.07 -25.44
N ARG A 168 10.85 12.04 -26.73
CA ARG A 168 9.56 12.51 -27.23
C ARG A 168 8.96 11.57 -28.27
N GLU A 169 7.68 11.25 -28.10
CA GLU A 169 6.89 10.41 -29.02
C GLU A 169 7.63 9.11 -29.41
N SER A 170 8.40 8.55 -28.47
CA SER A 170 9.31 7.42 -28.73
C SER A 170 8.81 6.14 -28.06
N THR A 171 9.29 4.99 -28.52
CA THR A 171 8.87 3.66 -28.02
C THR A 171 10.03 2.90 -27.40
N PHE A 172 9.84 2.41 -26.19
CA PHE A 172 10.74 1.49 -25.49
C PHE A 172 10.04 0.15 -25.33
N ARG A 173 10.67 -0.93 -25.79
CA ARG A 173 10.08 -2.26 -25.62
C ARG A 173 11.09 -3.38 -25.49
N ASP A 174 10.70 -4.44 -24.79
CA ASP A 174 11.52 -5.65 -24.64
C ASP A 174 12.89 -5.29 -24.02
N ILE A 175 12.87 -4.71 -22.82
CA ILE A 175 14.06 -4.23 -22.11
C ILE A 175 14.22 -4.99 -20.79
N GLY A 176 15.36 -5.67 -20.62
CA GLY A 176 15.67 -6.51 -19.45
C GLY A 176 15.98 -5.76 -18.15
N GLY A 177 16.13 -4.43 -18.22
CA GLY A 177 16.26 -3.55 -17.06
C GLY A 177 15.27 -2.39 -17.12
N HIS A 178 15.72 -1.17 -16.92
CA HIS A 178 14.85 0.02 -16.99
C HIS A 178 14.84 0.58 -18.41
N ALA A 179 13.68 0.99 -18.93
CA ALA A 179 13.64 1.59 -20.28
C ALA A 179 14.47 2.89 -20.35
N ILE A 180 14.28 3.78 -19.37
CA ILE A 180 15.12 4.96 -19.14
C ILE A 180 15.68 4.88 -17.72
N ARG A 181 17.01 4.87 -17.59
CA ARG A 181 17.74 4.85 -16.32
C ARG A 181 18.59 6.11 -16.16
N ALA A 182 18.07 7.13 -15.49
CA ALA A 182 18.82 8.35 -15.17
C ALA A 182 19.44 8.23 -13.76
N SER A 183 20.56 7.52 -13.69
CA SER A 183 21.34 7.30 -12.48
C SER A 183 22.78 7.82 -12.67
N PRO A 184 22.98 9.16 -12.76
CA PRO A 184 24.31 9.72 -12.90
C PRO A 184 25.24 9.23 -11.78
N GLY A 185 26.38 8.67 -12.18
CA GLY A 185 27.53 8.43 -11.31
C GLY A 185 28.80 8.50 -12.16
N ALA A 186 29.71 9.43 -11.89
CA ALA A 186 31.07 9.36 -12.42
C ALA A 186 31.96 8.70 -11.36
N GLY A 187 32.12 7.38 -11.47
CA GLY A 187 33.37 6.71 -11.09
C GLY A 187 33.76 6.53 -9.62
N THR A 188 33.15 7.14 -8.61
CA THR A 188 33.30 6.75 -7.19
C THR A 188 32.41 7.64 -6.34
N THR A 189 31.30 7.14 -5.80
CA THR A 189 30.74 7.48 -4.46
C THR A 189 29.64 6.49 -4.07
N ASP A 190 29.81 5.21 -4.40
CA ASP A 190 29.41 4.23 -3.41
C ASP A 190 30.72 3.87 -2.72
N ARG A 191 30.85 4.08 -1.41
CA ARG A 191 32.04 3.58 -0.70
C ARG A 191 31.92 2.07 -0.69
N VAL A 192 32.35 1.46 -1.79
CA VAL A 192 32.30 0.04 -2.02
C VAL A 192 33.72 -0.50 -1.96
N SER A 193 33.99 -1.27 -0.91
CA SER A 193 35.26 -1.96 -0.72
C SER A 193 34.97 -3.40 -0.38
N LEU A 194 35.86 -4.27 -0.83
CA LEU A 194 35.87 -5.65 -0.41
C LEU A 194 37.26 -5.93 0.17
N THR A 195 37.33 -6.31 1.44
CA THR A 195 38.59 -6.61 2.12
C THR A 195 38.62 -8.07 2.55
N ALA A 196 39.80 -8.69 2.54
CA ALA A 196 40.01 -10.06 3.02
C ALA A 196 40.76 -10.08 4.36
N GLY A 197 40.37 -10.97 5.27
CA GLY A 197 41.06 -11.30 6.51
C GLY A 197 41.26 -12.81 6.65
N PRO A 198 42.49 -13.35 6.53
CA PRO A 198 43.73 -12.68 6.15
C PRO A 198 43.78 -12.28 4.65
N ASP A 199 44.64 -11.33 4.30
CA ASP A 199 44.80 -10.83 2.92
C ASP A 199 45.87 -11.58 2.09
N SER A 200 46.40 -12.69 2.60
CA SER A 200 47.41 -13.50 1.89
C SER A 200 46.82 -14.18 0.65
N ILE A 201 47.60 -14.24 -0.44
CA ILE A 201 47.23 -14.96 -1.67
C ILE A 201 46.90 -16.43 -1.38
N ASP A 202 45.93 -17.00 -2.12
CA ASP A 202 45.52 -18.42 -2.03
C ASP A 202 45.16 -18.91 -0.62
N ALA A 203 44.77 -18.00 0.27
CA ALA A 203 44.36 -18.33 1.63
C ALA A 203 42.83 -18.39 1.75
N ALA A 204 42.35 -19.30 2.60
CA ALA A 204 40.99 -19.20 3.13
C ALA A 204 40.87 -17.93 3.97
N ALA A 205 39.87 -17.10 3.67
CA ALA A 205 39.72 -15.77 4.24
C ALA A 205 38.26 -15.38 4.45
N ALA A 206 38.04 -14.56 5.48
CA ALA A 206 36.83 -13.77 5.66
C ALA A 206 36.84 -12.62 4.66
N HIS A 207 35.77 -12.45 3.89
CA HIS A 207 35.58 -11.29 3.03
C HIS A 207 34.57 -10.33 3.66
N THR A 208 34.91 -9.04 3.73
CA THR A 208 34.02 -7.99 4.22
C THR A 208 33.71 -7.01 3.10
N LEU A 209 32.48 -7.04 2.59
CA LEU A 209 31.92 -6.01 1.74
C LEU A 209 31.44 -4.86 2.61
N ALA A 210 31.90 -3.65 2.30
CA ALA A 210 31.32 -2.43 2.83
C ALA A 210 30.79 -1.62 1.65
N LEU A 211 29.50 -1.30 1.61
CA LEU A 211 28.84 -0.54 0.52
C LEU A 211 27.96 0.56 1.10
N GLN A 212 28.30 1.81 0.83
CA GLN A 212 27.40 2.94 1.06
C GLN A 212 26.81 3.38 -0.27
N PRO A 213 25.49 3.45 -0.46
CA PRO A 213 24.91 3.94 -1.70
C PRO A 213 24.84 5.48 -1.70
N GLY A 214 25.09 6.13 -2.83
CA GLY A 214 24.95 7.60 -2.93
C GLY A 214 23.53 8.11 -2.68
N VAL A 215 22.52 7.26 -2.88
CA VAL A 215 21.10 7.51 -2.55
C VAL A 215 20.50 6.24 -1.97
N GLY A 216 19.63 6.34 -0.97
CA GLY A 216 19.14 5.15 -0.26
C GLY A 216 18.53 4.09 -1.18
N VAL A 217 18.82 2.81 -0.96
CA VAL A 217 18.36 1.67 -1.77
C VAL A 217 17.45 0.76 -0.94
N SER A 218 16.57 0.02 -1.61
CA SER A 218 15.85 -1.10 -1.01
C SER A 218 16.16 -2.35 -1.80
N PHE A 219 16.50 -3.45 -1.16
CA PHE A 219 16.93 -4.68 -1.84
C PHE A 219 16.52 -5.92 -1.03
N ASP A 220 16.27 -7.02 -1.72
CA ASP A 220 16.03 -8.34 -1.15
C ASP A 220 17.14 -9.33 -1.55
N SER A 221 18.07 -8.92 -2.42
CA SER A 221 19.21 -9.75 -2.77
C SER A 221 20.48 -8.94 -3.06
N ILE A 222 21.60 -9.55 -2.73
CA ILE A 222 22.96 -9.05 -2.95
C ILE A 222 23.67 -10.07 -3.83
N SER A 223 24.23 -9.62 -4.95
CA SER A 223 25.06 -10.45 -5.83
C SER A 223 26.45 -9.87 -5.97
N LEU A 224 27.46 -10.72 -5.74
CA LEU A 224 28.88 -10.43 -5.94
C LEU A 224 29.42 -11.31 -7.08
N THR A 225 30.14 -10.70 -8.01
CA THR A 225 30.73 -11.40 -9.16
C THR A 225 32.23 -11.17 -9.19
N TYR A 226 33.00 -12.24 -9.02
CA TYR A 226 34.45 -12.23 -9.00
C TYR A 226 35.00 -12.40 -10.42
N SER A 227 35.99 -11.59 -10.77
CA SER A 227 36.67 -11.62 -12.07
C SER A 227 38.04 -12.33 -12.03
N SER A 228 38.47 -12.78 -10.84
CA SER A 228 39.78 -13.36 -10.57
C SER A 228 39.71 -14.87 -10.31
N ASP A 229 40.88 -15.49 -10.13
CA ASP A 229 41.07 -16.91 -9.86
C ASP A 229 40.89 -17.32 -8.39
N GLY A 230 40.33 -16.44 -7.55
CA GLY A 230 39.82 -16.82 -6.23
C GLY A 230 38.52 -17.62 -6.34
N SER A 231 38.03 -18.15 -5.21
CA SER A 231 36.77 -18.93 -5.19
C SER A 231 35.87 -18.55 -4.01
N VAL A 232 34.57 -18.43 -4.27
CA VAL A 232 33.52 -18.33 -3.25
C VAL A 232 32.59 -19.54 -3.22
N ALA A 233 32.94 -20.64 -3.89
CA ALA A 233 32.07 -21.82 -4.04
C ALA A 233 31.73 -22.54 -2.71
N SER A 234 32.54 -22.32 -1.67
CA SER A 234 32.31 -22.90 -0.33
C SER A 234 31.46 -22.00 0.58
N VAL A 235 31.15 -20.77 0.17
CA VAL A 235 30.37 -19.81 0.97
C VAL A 235 28.91 -20.26 0.98
N GLY A 236 28.40 -20.61 2.17
CA GLY A 236 27.02 -21.04 2.38
C GLY A 236 26.27 -20.18 3.40
N ASN A 237 25.05 -20.60 3.77
CA ASN A 237 24.23 -19.84 4.72
C ASN A 237 24.88 -19.70 6.11
N GLY A 238 25.64 -20.73 6.53
CA GLY A 238 26.38 -20.72 7.79
C GLY A 238 27.69 -19.93 7.76
N SER A 239 28.14 -19.48 6.58
CA SER A 239 29.37 -18.71 6.42
C SER A 239 29.13 -17.20 6.56
N ILE A 240 27.87 -16.73 6.64
CA ILE A 240 27.55 -15.31 6.85
C ILE A 240 27.74 -14.96 8.33
N GLU A 241 28.85 -14.31 8.64
CA GLU A 241 29.17 -13.88 10.00
C GLU A 241 28.36 -12.64 10.41
N ARG A 242 28.32 -11.63 9.53
CA ARG A 242 27.66 -10.36 9.82
C ARG A 242 27.03 -9.77 8.57
N ILE A 243 25.79 -9.31 8.69
CA ILE A 243 25.11 -8.57 7.63
C ILE A 243 24.21 -7.52 8.25
N GLY A 244 24.33 -6.26 7.82
CA GLY A 244 23.52 -5.18 8.41
C GLY A 244 23.96 -3.78 8.04
N LEU A 245 23.29 -2.82 8.69
CA LEU A 245 23.49 -1.38 8.52
C LEU A 245 24.42 -0.83 9.60
N ASP A 246 25.47 -0.15 9.16
CA ASP A 246 26.36 0.72 9.95
C ASP A 246 26.09 2.19 9.58
N ARG A 247 25.41 2.94 10.46
CA ARG A 247 25.05 4.35 10.25
C ARG A 247 26.17 5.32 10.63
N ASN A 248 26.97 5.01 11.65
CA ASN A 248 27.98 5.93 12.17
C ASN A 248 29.39 5.65 11.61
N ARG A 249 29.53 4.58 10.81
CA ARG A 249 30.76 4.14 10.13
C ARG A 249 31.88 3.76 11.09
N ASN A 250 31.54 3.23 12.26
CA ASN A 250 32.52 2.74 13.23
C ASN A 250 32.83 1.24 13.04
N GLY A 251 32.23 0.59 12.04
CA GLY A 251 32.37 -0.84 11.77
C GLY A 251 31.46 -1.72 12.61
N SER A 252 30.56 -1.16 13.44
CA SER A 252 29.53 -1.90 14.18
C SER A 252 28.19 -1.82 13.46
N ILE A 253 27.38 -2.87 13.55
CA ILE A 253 26.07 -2.93 12.91
C ILE A 253 25.02 -2.45 13.92
N GLU A 254 24.37 -1.31 13.66
CA GLU A 254 23.22 -0.86 14.49
C GLU A 254 21.93 -1.59 14.14
N ARG A 255 21.78 -2.05 12.89
CA ARG A 255 20.62 -2.85 12.46
C ARG A 255 21.07 -4.08 11.69
N SER A 256 20.97 -5.25 12.31
CA SER A 256 21.30 -6.54 11.69
C SER A 256 20.22 -6.95 10.68
N PHE A 257 20.66 -7.55 9.57
CA PHE A 257 19.82 -8.23 8.59
C PHE A 257 19.97 -9.76 8.65
N GLY A 258 20.69 -10.29 9.66
CA GLY A 258 21.03 -11.72 9.74
C GLY A 258 19.80 -12.64 9.78
N GLU A 259 18.76 -12.27 10.54
CA GLU A 259 17.50 -13.04 10.59
C GLU A 259 16.71 -13.01 9.28
N SER A 260 16.98 -12.02 8.43
CA SER A 260 16.36 -11.90 7.13
C SER A 260 17.09 -12.70 6.05
N VAL A 261 18.25 -13.33 6.30
CA VAL A 261 18.93 -14.13 5.26
C VAL A 261 18.15 -15.42 5.02
N ALA A 262 17.51 -15.54 3.85
CA ALA A 262 16.71 -16.69 3.46
C ALA A 262 17.55 -17.80 2.81
N SER A 263 18.50 -17.43 1.97
CA SER A 263 19.40 -18.39 1.33
C SER A 263 20.69 -17.74 0.83
N VAL A 264 21.77 -18.50 0.83
CA VAL A 264 23.03 -18.14 0.19
C VAL A 264 23.37 -19.21 -0.84
N SER A 265 23.67 -18.78 -2.06
CA SER A 265 24.10 -19.66 -3.14
C SER A 265 25.37 -19.12 -3.78
N SER A 266 26.29 -20.02 -4.12
CA SER A 266 27.60 -19.65 -4.62
C SER A 266 28.10 -20.60 -5.71
N THR A 267 28.94 -20.06 -6.58
CA THR A 267 29.81 -20.77 -7.53
C THR A 267 31.23 -20.22 -7.35
N ASP A 268 32.22 -20.72 -8.12
CA ASP A 268 33.59 -20.21 -8.00
C ASP A 268 33.67 -18.69 -8.11
N SER A 269 32.96 -18.11 -9.08
CA SER A 269 33.02 -16.68 -9.40
C SER A 269 31.79 -15.86 -9.01
N ARG A 270 30.81 -16.42 -8.29
CA ARG A 270 29.56 -15.71 -7.98
C ARG A 270 29.05 -16.08 -6.60
N LEU A 271 28.66 -15.07 -5.82
CA LEU A 271 27.95 -15.21 -4.56
C LEU A 271 26.61 -14.48 -4.66
N GLU A 272 25.53 -15.11 -4.21
CA GLU A 272 24.19 -14.54 -4.19
C GLU A 272 23.55 -14.80 -2.82
N ILE A 273 23.23 -13.71 -2.13
CA ILE A 273 22.58 -13.70 -0.81
C ILE A 273 21.16 -13.19 -1.02
N ALA A 274 20.16 -14.03 -0.73
CA ALA A 274 18.75 -13.68 -0.80
C ALA A 274 18.19 -13.48 0.61
N LEU A 275 17.35 -12.46 0.76
CA LEU A 275 16.68 -12.10 1.98
C LEU A 275 15.19 -12.52 1.93
N SER A 276 14.60 -12.84 3.08
CA SER A 276 13.19 -13.18 3.23
C SER A 276 12.27 -12.00 2.95
N ASP A 277 12.79 -10.79 3.18
CA ASP A 277 12.09 -9.53 3.07
C ASP A 277 12.99 -8.46 2.46
N THR A 278 12.41 -7.52 1.73
CA THR A 278 13.13 -6.34 1.22
C THR A 278 13.62 -5.48 2.40
N VAL A 279 14.92 -5.23 2.47
CA VAL A 279 15.55 -4.34 3.47
C VAL A 279 15.90 -2.97 2.86
N GLU A 280 16.10 -1.97 3.71
CA GLU A 280 16.43 -0.60 3.32
C GLU A 280 17.83 -0.20 3.80
N LEU A 281 18.59 0.42 2.90
CA LEU A 281 19.91 0.99 3.15
C LEU A 281 19.85 2.48 2.79
N PRO A 282 19.84 3.40 3.77
CA PRO A 282 19.76 4.84 3.51
C PRO A 282 21.02 5.37 2.82
N SER A 283 20.97 6.59 2.29
CA SER A 283 22.08 7.24 1.55
C SER A 283 23.31 7.51 2.43
N ASP A 284 23.09 7.77 3.71
CA ASP A 284 24.14 8.04 4.69
C ASP A 284 24.69 6.76 5.35
N GLY A 285 23.92 5.66 5.33
CA GLY A 285 24.28 4.39 5.93
C GLY A 285 25.18 3.50 5.06
N GLN A 286 25.97 2.64 5.71
CA GLN A 286 26.87 1.69 5.08
C GLN A 286 26.38 0.27 5.32
N LEU A 287 26.15 -0.49 4.25
CA LEU A 287 25.89 -1.92 4.30
C LEU A 287 27.22 -2.64 4.56
N ILE A 288 27.26 -3.45 5.59
CA ILE A 288 28.35 -4.38 5.86
C ILE A 288 27.85 -5.80 5.61
N VAL A 289 28.62 -6.58 4.84
CA VAL A 289 28.42 -8.02 4.64
C VAL A 289 29.76 -8.72 4.84
N GLU A 290 29.87 -9.52 5.89
CA GLU A 290 31.05 -10.29 6.26
C GLU A 290 30.72 -11.77 6.14
N TYR A 291 31.55 -12.50 5.39
CA TYR A 291 31.38 -13.94 5.17
C TYR A 291 32.71 -14.68 5.08
N ASP A 292 32.75 -15.86 5.67
CA ASP A 292 33.89 -16.77 5.70
C ASP A 292 33.85 -17.78 4.54
N ASP A 293 34.78 -18.75 4.55
CA ASP A 293 34.92 -19.84 3.57
C ASP A 293 35.20 -19.40 2.12
N ALA A 294 35.61 -18.14 1.91
CA ALA A 294 36.12 -17.68 0.63
C ALA A 294 37.63 -17.97 0.49
N VAL A 295 38.12 -18.10 -0.74
CA VAL A 295 39.54 -18.30 -1.06
C VAL A 295 40.04 -17.12 -1.88
N ASN A 296 41.11 -16.49 -1.39
CA ASN A 296 41.77 -15.38 -2.05
C ASN A 296 42.41 -15.80 -3.40
N PRO A 297 42.55 -14.90 -4.38
CA PRO A 297 43.22 -15.17 -5.65
C PRO A 297 44.68 -15.62 -5.45
N THR A 298 45.22 -16.38 -6.40
CA THR A 298 46.62 -16.88 -6.31
C THR A 298 47.66 -15.80 -6.64
N THR A 299 47.20 -14.66 -7.16
CA THR A 299 48.05 -13.52 -7.50
C THR A 299 47.87 -12.37 -6.52
N ARG A 300 48.87 -11.49 -6.43
CA ARG A 300 48.82 -10.24 -5.66
C ARG A 300 48.26 -9.14 -6.56
N GLY A 301 47.27 -8.40 -6.10
CA GLY A 301 46.67 -7.34 -6.92
C GLY A 301 45.43 -6.69 -6.32
N ILE A 302 44.81 -5.85 -7.14
CA ILE A 302 43.49 -5.26 -6.92
C ILE A 302 42.58 -5.88 -7.97
N TYR A 303 41.56 -6.60 -7.52
CA TYR A 303 40.62 -7.31 -8.37
C TYR A 303 39.26 -6.61 -8.32
N PRO A 304 38.64 -6.30 -9.47
CA PRO A 304 37.29 -5.78 -9.47
C PRO A 304 36.30 -6.90 -9.14
N VAL A 305 35.46 -6.68 -8.13
CA VAL A 305 34.34 -7.56 -7.80
C VAL A 305 33.04 -6.81 -8.10
N GLY A 306 32.30 -7.28 -9.09
CA GLY A 306 31.01 -6.68 -9.44
C GLY A 306 30.03 -6.80 -8.28
N VAL A 307 29.37 -5.70 -7.91
CA VAL A 307 28.36 -5.65 -6.86
C VAL A 307 27.02 -5.26 -7.44
N GLN A 308 25.99 -6.02 -7.10
CA GLN A 308 24.61 -5.71 -7.50
C GLN A 308 23.67 -5.90 -6.31
N LEU A 309 22.91 -4.85 -6.01
CA LEU A 309 21.74 -4.92 -5.14
C LEU A 309 20.49 -5.03 -6.02
N ARG A 310 19.57 -5.94 -5.69
CA ARG A 310 18.30 -6.11 -6.40
C ARG A 310 17.11 -6.16 -5.45
N ASP A 311 15.96 -5.73 -5.94
CA ASP A 311 14.65 -5.91 -5.33
C ASP A 311 13.83 -6.76 -6.31
N GLY A 312 13.63 -8.03 -5.96
CA GLY A 312 13.29 -9.09 -6.90
C GLY A 312 14.36 -9.23 -8.00
N SER A 313 13.94 -9.20 -9.26
CA SER A 313 14.88 -9.23 -10.40
C SER A 313 15.48 -7.86 -10.73
N ILE A 314 15.07 -6.78 -10.06
CA ILE A 314 15.29 -5.40 -10.51
C ILE A 314 16.55 -4.79 -9.86
N PRO A 315 17.59 -4.42 -10.65
CA PRO A 315 18.76 -3.69 -10.18
C PRO A 315 18.43 -2.36 -9.47
N GLN A 316 19.02 -2.13 -8.30
CA GLN A 316 18.78 -0.93 -7.47
C GLN A 316 19.93 0.08 -7.48
N ILE A 317 21.09 -0.37 -7.95
CA ILE A 317 22.29 0.42 -8.20
C ILE A 317 22.68 0.30 -9.68
N ALA A 318 23.57 1.18 -10.14
CA ALA A 318 24.02 1.18 -11.52
C ALA A 318 24.62 -0.18 -11.91
N ALA A 319 24.43 -0.59 -13.15
CA ALA A 319 25.12 -1.79 -13.66
C ALA A 319 26.62 -1.47 -13.81
N GLY A 320 27.48 -2.38 -13.37
CA GLY A 320 28.94 -2.22 -13.42
C GLY A 320 29.55 -1.51 -12.20
N VAL A 321 28.85 -1.50 -11.05
CA VAL A 321 29.49 -1.13 -9.77
C VAL A 321 30.47 -2.24 -9.38
N GLU A 322 31.72 -1.88 -9.10
CA GLU A 322 32.78 -2.81 -8.75
C GLU A 322 33.41 -2.41 -7.41
N ALA A 323 33.52 -3.35 -6.49
CA ALA A 323 34.31 -3.25 -5.28
C ALA A 323 35.78 -3.51 -5.61
N ASN A 324 36.67 -2.64 -5.14
CA ASN A 324 38.10 -2.92 -5.17
C ASN A 324 38.41 -4.00 -4.12
N PHE A 325 38.73 -5.21 -4.59
CA PHE A 325 39.13 -6.34 -3.76
C PHE A 325 40.65 -6.45 -3.72
N VAL A 326 41.25 -6.16 -2.56
CA VAL A 326 42.70 -5.99 -2.43
C VAL A 326 43.30 -7.20 -1.73
N VAL A 327 44.28 -7.86 -2.38
CA VAL A 327 44.92 -9.08 -1.87
C VAL A 327 46.44 -9.02 -2.00
N GLY A 328 47.13 -9.49 -0.96
CA GLY A 328 48.58 -9.63 -0.87
C GLY A 328 49.29 -8.35 -0.41
N GLY A 329 48.72 -7.58 0.52
CA GLY A 329 49.35 -6.37 1.07
C GLY A 329 49.57 -5.25 0.04
N VAL A 330 48.65 -5.09 -0.91
CA VAL A 330 48.63 -3.95 -1.84
C VAL A 330 47.83 -2.81 -1.20
N THR A 331 48.19 -1.55 -1.43
CA THR A 331 47.39 -0.40 -1.00
C THR A 331 46.58 0.11 -2.18
N SER A 332 45.26 0.27 -2.00
CA SER A 332 44.41 0.79 -3.08
C SER A 332 44.74 2.26 -3.37
N PRO A 333 44.73 2.71 -4.65
CA PRO A 333 44.82 4.13 -5.00
C PRO A 333 43.76 5.00 -4.29
N THR A 334 42.61 4.41 -3.94
CA THR A 334 41.53 5.08 -3.20
C THR A 334 41.88 5.32 -1.72
N GLU A 335 42.77 4.50 -1.14
CA GLU A 335 43.26 4.64 0.23
C GLU A 335 44.30 5.75 0.37
N LEU A 336 45.14 5.94 -0.65
CA LEU A 336 46.16 7.00 -0.71
C LEU A 336 45.57 8.43 -0.76
N ALA A 337 44.29 8.57 -1.10
CA ALA A 337 43.57 9.86 -1.08
C ALA A 337 43.05 10.24 0.32
N ARG A 338 43.02 9.31 1.28
CA ARG A 338 42.80 9.63 2.70
C ARG A 338 44.16 10.05 3.29
N GLY A 339 44.35 11.35 3.50
CA GLY A 339 45.50 11.84 4.26
C GLY A 339 45.61 11.16 5.64
N PRO A 340 46.78 11.22 6.31
CA PRO A 340 46.98 10.54 7.58
C PRO A 340 45.96 11.02 8.62
N GLU A 341 45.31 10.08 9.32
CA GLU A 341 44.38 10.37 10.41
C GLU A 341 45.05 11.26 11.48
N PRO A 342 44.34 12.27 12.01
CA PRO A 342 44.88 13.09 13.08
C PRO A 342 45.08 12.25 14.35
N THR A 343 46.30 12.25 14.86
CA THR A 343 46.65 11.64 16.14
C THR A 343 45.85 12.31 17.27
N VAL A 344 44.92 11.59 17.88
CA VAL A 344 44.14 12.08 19.03
C VAL A 344 45.03 12.07 20.27
N VAL A 345 45.38 13.25 20.77
CA VAL A 345 45.90 13.42 22.13
C VAL A 345 44.71 13.53 23.09
N ALA A 346 44.56 12.56 23.98
CA ALA A 346 43.47 12.53 24.94
C ALA A 346 43.68 13.53 26.09
N VAL A 347 42.75 14.49 26.27
CA VAL A 347 42.42 15.08 27.59
C VAL A 347 40.94 15.50 27.63
N GLY A 348 40.14 14.77 28.42
CA GLY A 348 39.04 15.30 29.26
C GLY A 348 37.94 16.19 28.66
N GLU A 349 37.10 15.66 27.78
CA GLU A 349 35.66 15.96 27.60
C GLU A 349 35.10 14.92 26.60
N PRO A 350 33.84 14.46 26.70
CA PRO A 350 33.29 13.53 25.70
C PRO A 350 33.21 14.27 24.35
N PRO A 351 33.85 13.78 23.28
CA PRO A 351 33.83 14.47 22.00
C PRO A 351 32.42 14.38 21.42
N THR A 352 31.77 15.53 21.24
CA THR A 352 30.69 15.68 20.25
C THR A 352 31.31 15.47 18.87
N VAL A 353 31.28 14.23 18.38
CA VAL A 353 31.74 13.92 17.02
C VAL A 353 30.66 14.37 16.04
N VAL A 354 30.75 15.62 15.62
CA VAL A 354 30.05 16.09 14.42
C VAL A 354 30.82 15.54 13.23
N TYR A 355 30.37 14.41 12.67
CA TYR A 355 30.85 13.95 11.36
C TYR A 355 30.37 14.95 10.30
N ARG A 356 31.18 15.97 10.02
CA ARG A 356 31.01 16.76 8.80
C ARG A 356 31.14 15.80 7.62
N ARG A 357 30.17 15.86 6.69
CA ARG A 357 30.32 15.43 5.28
C ARG A 357 31.76 15.76 4.85
N ASP A 358 32.49 14.79 4.29
CA ASP A 358 33.69 15.12 3.51
C ASP A 358 33.29 16.20 2.51
N ALA A 359 33.79 17.42 2.70
CA ALA A 359 33.34 18.61 1.97
C ALA A 359 33.81 18.64 0.49
N ASP A 360 34.48 17.57 0.03
CA ASP A 360 35.25 17.54 -1.22
C ASP A 360 34.70 16.61 -2.32
N GLN A 361 33.52 15.96 -2.17
CA GLN A 361 32.91 15.19 -3.27
C GLN A 361 31.61 15.79 -3.84
N PRO A 362 31.46 15.83 -5.19
CA PRO A 362 30.37 16.53 -5.86
C PRO A 362 29.04 15.75 -5.80
N SER A 363 27.97 16.40 -5.36
CA SER A 363 26.61 15.83 -5.32
C SER A 363 26.09 15.45 -6.71
N THR A 364 25.39 14.31 -6.81
CA THR A 364 24.80 13.86 -8.08
C THR A 364 23.51 14.63 -8.42
N SER A 365 23.26 14.92 -9.70
CA SER A 365 22.03 15.62 -10.10
C SER A 365 21.41 15.19 -11.42
N VAL A 366 20.09 14.99 -11.39
CA VAL A 366 19.26 14.88 -12.58
C VAL A 366 18.52 16.18 -12.78
N ARG A 367 18.73 16.82 -13.92
CA ARG A 367 18.16 18.13 -14.26
C ARG A 367 17.56 18.09 -15.65
N ARG A 368 16.31 18.54 -15.78
CA ARG A 368 15.64 18.69 -17.08
C ARG A 368 15.57 17.38 -17.89
N LEU A 369 15.24 16.27 -17.23
CA LEU A 369 14.84 15.04 -17.92
C LEU A 369 13.38 15.17 -18.35
N VAL A 370 13.12 15.17 -19.66
CA VAL A 370 11.78 15.29 -20.23
C VAL A 370 11.43 14.03 -20.98
N VAL A 371 10.35 13.36 -20.57
CA VAL A 371 9.78 12.18 -21.21
C VAL A 371 8.34 12.47 -21.60
N LEU A 372 8.09 12.63 -22.90
CA LEU A 372 6.83 13.15 -23.42
C LEU A 372 6.23 12.22 -24.48
N GLY A 373 4.93 11.91 -24.38
CA GLY A 373 4.21 11.22 -25.45
C GLY A 373 4.72 9.80 -25.76
N SER A 374 5.51 9.21 -24.87
CA SER A 374 6.28 7.99 -25.18
C SER A 374 5.57 6.73 -24.68
N THR A 375 5.83 5.60 -25.34
CA THR A 375 5.21 4.30 -25.03
C THR A 375 6.24 3.31 -24.49
N PHE A 376 5.87 2.58 -23.45
CA PHE A 376 6.72 1.60 -22.76
C PHE A 376 6.00 0.26 -22.66
N ARG A 377 6.65 -0.85 -23.07
CA ARG A 377 6.06 -2.20 -23.01
C ARG A 377 7.08 -3.33 -22.87
N GLY A 378 6.83 -4.30 -21.99
CA GLY A 378 7.73 -5.45 -21.82
C GLY A 378 9.06 -4.99 -21.21
N ILE A 379 8.95 -4.31 -20.07
CA ILE A 379 10.09 -3.76 -19.34
C ILE A 379 10.20 -4.52 -18.03
N ASP A 380 11.34 -5.16 -17.78
CA ASP A 380 11.53 -5.98 -16.59
C ASP A 380 11.74 -5.11 -15.34
N GLY A 381 12.40 -3.96 -15.49
CA GLY A 381 12.56 -2.93 -14.47
C GLY A 381 11.44 -1.89 -14.49
N ALA A 382 11.80 -0.63 -14.26
CA ALA A 382 10.88 0.51 -14.32
C ALA A 382 10.81 1.13 -15.74
N GLY A 383 9.68 1.76 -16.08
CA GLY A 383 9.57 2.53 -17.32
C GLY A 383 10.56 3.70 -17.33
N VAL A 384 10.51 4.53 -16.29
CA VAL A 384 11.49 5.59 -16.03
C VAL A 384 12.01 5.45 -14.62
N PHE A 385 13.32 5.27 -14.48
CA PHE A 385 14.02 5.21 -13.20
C PHE A 385 14.98 6.39 -13.09
N VAL A 386 14.89 7.13 -11.98
CA VAL A 386 15.71 8.31 -11.69
C VAL A 386 16.29 8.16 -10.29
N ALA A 387 17.61 8.27 -10.17
CA ALA A 387 18.32 8.17 -8.90
C ALA A 387 19.48 9.17 -8.85
N ALA A 388 19.41 10.16 -7.97
CA ALA A 388 20.47 11.16 -7.74
C ALA A 388 20.17 11.98 -6.47
N ASP A 389 21.17 12.61 -5.85
CA ASP A 389 20.99 13.44 -4.64
C ASP A 389 19.99 14.57 -4.90
N ARG A 390 20.05 15.17 -6.09
CA ARG A 390 19.13 16.23 -6.49
C ARG A 390 18.45 15.94 -7.83
N VAL A 391 17.13 15.78 -7.79
CA VAL A 391 16.28 15.71 -8.97
C VAL A 391 15.52 17.02 -9.11
N THR A 392 15.77 17.75 -10.20
CA THR A 392 15.05 19.01 -10.50
C THR A 392 14.44 18.95 -11.87
N ARG A 393 13.19 19.43 -11.98
CA ARG A 393 12.47 19.51 -13.27
C ARG A 393 12.43 18.17 -14.01
N LEU A 394 12.09 17.09 -13.31
CA LEU A 394 11.72 15.83 -13.96
C LEU A 394 10.31 15.95 -14.51
N TYR A 395 10.14 15.80 -15.82
CA TYR A 395 8.84 15.83 -16.48
C TYR A 395 8.54 14.49 -17.15
N ALA A 396 7.51 13.80 -16.68
CA ALA A 396 6.93 12.66 -17.40
C ALA A 396 5.49 13.02 -17.76
N SER A 397 5.22 13.23 -19.04
CA SER A 397 3.91 13.70 -19.51
C SER A 397 3.39 12.94 -20.73
N ARG A 398 2.08 12.70 -20.79
CA ARG A 398 1.40 12.04 -21.92
C ARG A 398 1.98 10.66 -22.28
N ASN A 399 2.60 9.97 -21.32
CA ASN A 399 3.21 8.67 -21.58
C ASN A 399 2.20 7.54 -21.39
N ARG A 400 2.38 6.45 -22.14
CA ARG A 400 1.62 5.20 -21.98
C ARG A 400 2.57 4.11 -21.52
N ILE A 401 2.45 3.71 -20.26
CA ILE A 401 3.34 2.75 -19.61
C ILE A 401 2.53 1.51 -19.23
N ALA A 402 2.82 0.37 -19.87
CA ALA A 402 2.11 -0.88 -19.62
C ALA A 402 3.04 -2.09 -19.72
N GLY A 403 2.75 -3.18 -18.99
CA GLY A 403 3.59 -4.37 -19.01
C GLY A 403 5.01 -4.09 -18.51
N VAL A 404 5.09 -3.41 -17.37
CA VAL A 404 6.32 -3.09 -16.64
C VAL A 404 6.31 -3.88 -15.33
N ALA A 405 7.37 -4.64 -15.07
CA ALA A 405 7.48 -5.46 -13.85
C ALA A 405 7.85 -4.63 -12.61
N GLY A 406 8.61 -3.54 -12.77
CA GLY A 406 8.85 -2.53 -11.73
C GLY A 406 7.76 -1.46 -11.65
N SER A 407 8.14 -0.28 -11.15
CA SER A 407 7.25 0.89 -11.15
C SER A 407 7.10 1.50 -12.54
N GLY A 408 5.98 2.15 -12.81
CA GLY A 408 5.82 2.93 -14.05
C GLY A 408 6.88 4.04 -14.13
N VAL A 409 6.93 4.88 -13.10
CA VAL A 409 8.01 5.83 -12.85
C VAL A 409 8.50 5.68 -11.41
N ALA A 410 9.82 5.61 -11.23
CA ALA A 410 10.47 5.57 -9.93
C ALA A 410 11.51 6.69 -9.84
N VAL A 411 11.41 7.50 -8.78
CA VAL A 411 12.32 8.60 -8.47
C VAL A 411 12.89 8.39 -7.09
N ARG A 412 14.19 8.64 -6.95
CA ARG A 412 14.92 8.47 -5.71
C ARG A 412 15.93 9.59 -5.53
N ALA A 413 15.75 10.42 -4.51
CA ALA A 413 16.61 11.58 -4.32
C ALA A 413 16.57 12.16 -2.91
N GLU A 414 17.65 12.79 -2.46
CA GLU A 414 17.64 13.61 -1.24
C GLU A 414 16.73 14.83 -1.39
N THR A 415 16.75 15.44 -2.57
CA THR A 415 15.83 16.50 -2.95
C THR A 415 15.18 16.19 -4.29
N SER A 416 13.85 16.20 -4.35
CA SER A 416 13.10 15.87 -5.57
C SER A 416 12.06 16.91 -5.93
N GLU A 417 12.08 17.37 -7.17
CA GLU A 417 11.03 18.17 -7.79
C GLU A 417 10.57 17.48 -9.08
N SER A 418 9.38 16.88 -9.03
CA SER A 418 8.87 15.97 -10.07
C SER A 418 7.45 16.30 -10.53
N TYR A 419 7.24 16.28 -11.85
CA TYR A 419 5.99 16.64 -12.51
C TYR A 419 5.48 15.50 -13.40
N PHE A 420 4.29 15.01 -13.07
CA PHE A 420 3.62 13.90 -13.76
C PHE A 420 2.30 14.36 -14.35
N ARG A 421 2.14 14.37 -15.68
CA ARG A 421 0.92 14.88 -16.31
C ARG A 421 0.33 13.97 -17.39
N SER A 422 -0.96 13.67 -17.30
CA SER A 422 -1.70 12.97 -18.36
C SER A 422 -1.08 11.61 -18.76
N ASN A 423 -0.43 10.92 -17.83
CA ASN A 423 0.14 9.58 -18.09
C ASN A 423 -0.93 8.51 -17.91
N GLU A 424 -0.90 7.46 -18.73
CA GLU A 424 -1.66 6.22 -18.54
C GLU A 424 -0.70 5.11 -18.10
N ILE A 425 -0.85 4.60 -16.87
CA ILE A 425 0.10 3.67 -16.25
C ILE A 425 -0.62 2.42 -15.74
N THR A 426 -0.08 1.26 -16.13
CA THR A 426 -0.30 -0.04 -15.48
C THR A 426 1.06 -0.67 -15.22
N ALA A 427 1.36 -1.02 -13.97
CA ALA A 427 2.67 -1.51 -13.56
C ALA A 427 2.50 -2.64 -12.52
N ALA A 428 3.40 -3.62 -12.46
CA ALA A 428 3.33 -4.60 -11.39
C ALA A 428 3.80 -4.01 -10.04
N GLY A 429 4.77 -3.08 -10.06
CA GLY A 429 5.11 -2.22 -8.92
C GLY A 429 4.15 -1.05 -8.73
N ASP A 430 4.62 0.05 -8.12
CA ASP A 430 3.82 1.28 -8.01
C ASP A 430 3.67 1.99 -9.37
N GLY A 431 2.57 2.74 -9.57
CA GLY A 431 2.41 3.53 -10.79
C GLY A 431 3.47 4.63 -10.87
N ILE A 432 3.49 5.50 -9.86
CA ILE A 432 4.53 6.51 -9.64
C ILE A 432 5.04 6.35 -8.21
N ARG A 433 6.35 6.13 -8.06
CA ARG A 433 7.02 6.09 -6.77
C ARG A 433 8.05 7.21 -6.67
N VAL A 434 7.97 8.00 -5.62
CA VAL A 434 9.00 8.96 -5.22
C VAL A 434 9.51 8.57 -3.85
N SER A 435 10.80 8.34 -3.74
CA SER A 435 11.48 8.02 -2.49
C SER A 435 12.50 9.11 -2.18
N THR A 436 12.49 9.63 -0.96
CA THR A 436 13.38 10.73 -0.56
C THR A 436 13.95 10.54 0.83
N ASP A 437 15.15 11.04 1.11
CA ASP A 437 15.66 11.14 2.49
C ASP A 437 15.53 12.58 3.06
N GLY A 438 15.13 13.55 2.21
CA GLY A 438 14.97 14.96 2.53
C GLY A 438 13.72 15.56 1.88
N THR A 439 13.87 16.65 1.14
CA THR A 439 12.71 17.40 0.59
C THR A 439 12.12 16.75 -0.65
N ALA A 440 10.78 16.69 -0.74
CA ALA A 440 10.10 16.19 -1.93
C ALA A 440 8.93 17.08 -2.35
N SER A 441 8.87 17.39 -3.64
CA SER A 441 7.74 18.03 -4.30
C SER A 441 7.24 17.14 -5.45
N VAL A 442 6.01 16.66 -5.30
CA VAL A 442 5.34 15.78 -6.27
C VAL A 442 4.09 16.47 -6.80
N THR A 443 4.10 16.83 -8.08
CA THR A 443 2.92 17.37 -8.77
C THR A 443 2.40 16.36 -9.78
N ALA A 444 1.21 15.79 -9.53
CA ALA A 444 0.56 14.84 -10.42
C ALA A 444 -0.79 15.39 -10.90
N ASN A 445 -0.94 15.58 -12.21
CA ASN A 445 -2.15 16.11 -12.83
C ASN A 445 -2.69 15.20 -13.93
N GLU A 446 -4.00 14.93 -13.97
CA GLU A 446 -4.67 14.25 -15.10
C GLU A 446 -4.14 12.83 -15.40
N ASN A 447 -3.45 12.18 -14.44
CA ASN A 447 -2.92 10.83 -14.65
C ASN A 447 -4.00 9.76 -14.46
N ARG A 448 -3.94 8.68 -15.24
CA ARG A 448 -4.76 7.49 -15.09
C ARG A 448 -3.86 6.32 -14.71
N ILE A 449 -3.97 5.85 -13.47
CA ILE A 449 -3.14 4.76 -12.94
C ILE A 449 -4.05 3.66 -12.42
N ARG A 450 -3.82 2.43 -12.89
CA ARG A 450 -4.60 1.26 -12.47
C ARG A 450 -3.79 -0.02 -12.45
N ASN A 451 -4.29 -1.02 -11.70
CA ASN A 451 -3.65 -2.33 -11.58
C ASN A 451 -2.18 -2.23 -11.11
N ALA A 452 -1.82 -1.19 -10.36
CA ALA A 452 -0.51 -1.03 -9.74
C ALA A 452 -0.52 -1.56 -8.30
N ARG A 453 0.66 -1.63 -7.65
CA ARG A 453 0.75 -1.84 -6.20
C ARG A 453 0.08 -0.67 -5.48
N THR A 454 0.66 0.52 -5.62
CA THR A 454 0.07 1.80 -5.21
C THR A 454 -0.05 2.68 -6.45
N GLY A 455 -1.10 3.49 -6.58
CA GLY A 455 -1.22 4.43 -7.70
C GLY A 455 -0.07 5.46 -7.69
N ILE A 456 -0.03 6.29 -6.65
CA ILE A 456 1.05 7.26 -6.39
C ILE A 456 1.58 7.04 -4.98
N ARG A 457 2.90 6.82 -4.85
CA ARG A 457 3.57 6.60 -3.58
C ARG A 457 4.66 7.65 -3.33
N LEU A 458 4.60 8.32 -2.18
CA LEU A 458 5.72 9.07 -1.61
C LEU A 458 6.22 8.30 -0.38
N ARG A 459 7.51 7.99 -0.33
CA ARG A 459 8.14 7.30 0.80
C ARG A 459 9.38 8.05 1.28
N GLN A 460 9.59 8.16 2.59
CA GLN A 460 10.88 8.59 3.12
C GLN A 460 11.85 7.40 3.31
N LEU A 461 13.14 7.59 3.00
CA LEU A 461 14.20 6.59 3.17
C LEU A 461 15.00 6.95 4.44
N GLY A 462 14.63 6.34 5.57
CA GLY A 462 15.28 6.54 6.86
C GLY A 462 14.89 7.82 7.61
N ALA A 463 15.29 7.87 8.89
CA ALA A 463 15.01 8.96 9.81
C ALA A 463 16.03 10.11 9.65
N GLY A 464 15.81 10.97 8.66
CA GLY A 464 16.61 12.18 8.42
C GLY A 464 16.15 13.38 9.27
N SER A 465 16.84 14.52 9.14
CA SER A 465 16.40 15.82 9.68
C SER A 465 15.01 16.19 9.17
N LEU A 466 14.25 16.96 9.96
CA LEU A 466 12.95 17.52 9.55
C LEU A 466 13.06 18.20 8.17
N ALA A 467 12.20 17.82 7.24
CA ALA A 467 12.18 18.32 5.87
C ALA A 467 10.75 18.41 5.32
N ASP A 468 10.56 19.18 4.25
CA ASP A 468 9.24 19.42 3.66
C ASP A 468 8.85 18.38 2.60
N GLY A 469 7.60 17.92 2.67
CA GLY A 469 6.99 17.04 1.67
C GLY A 469 5.72 17.66 1.07
N ASP A 470 5.80 18.20 -0.14
CA ASP A 470 4.65 18.77 -0.86
C ASP A 470 4.10 17.78 -1.90
N VAL A 471 2.82 17.42 -1.77
CA VAL A 471 2.12 16.56 -2.73
C VAL A 471 0.88 17.27 -3.28
N THR A 472 0.90 17.57 -4.58
CA THR A 472 -0.22 18.18 -5.30
C THR A 472 -0.82 17.20 -6.31
N LEU A 473 -2.10 16.87 -6.13
CA LEU A 473 -2.85 15.92 -6.96
C LEU A 473 -4.07 16.61 -7.56
N ARG A 474 -4.17 16.70 -8.90
CA ARG A 474 -5.36 17.24 -9.57
C ARG A 474 -5.87 16.37 -10.70
N ARG A 475 -7.18 16.08 -10.75
CA ARG A 475 -7.81 15.37 -11.89
C ARG A 475 -7.21 14.00 -12.20
N ASN A 476 -6.60 13.35 -11.21
CA ASN A 476 -6.09 11.99 -11.41
C ASN A 476 -7.21 10.97 -11.22
N ARG A 477 -7.10 9.85 -11.95
CA ARG A 477 -7.93 8.66 -11.77
C ARG A 477 -7.05 7.51 -11.31
N LEU A 478 -7.21 7.10 -10.06
CA LEU A 478 -6.39 6.08 -9.39
C LEU A 478 -7.31 4.93 -8.99
N SER A 479 -7.35 3.86 -9.78
CA SER A 479 -8.32 2.77 -9.56
C SER A 479 -7.72 1.38 -9.57
N ASP A 480 -8.36 0.45 -8.89
CA ASP A 480 -8.03 -0.98 -8.99
C ASP A 480 -6.56 -1.28 -8.63
N ASN A 481 -5.96 -0.50 -7.73
CA ASN A 481 -4.60 -0.73 -7.25
C ASN A 481 -4.63 -1.68 -6.05
N ARG A 482 -3.60 -2.53 -5.91
CA ARG A 482 -3.57 -3.61 -4.92
C ARG A 482 -3.48 -3.13 -3.46
N ILE A 483 -2.99 -1.91 -3.24
CA ILE A 483 -2.84 -1.29 -1.93
C ILE A 483 -3.62 0.02 -1.92
N HIS A 484 -2.97 1.18 -2.04
CA HIS A 484 -3.64 2.47 -1.98
C HIS A 484 -3.77 3.12 -3.37
N GLY A 485 -4.75 4.00 -3.52
CA GLY A 485 -4.75 4.96 -4.63
C GLY A 485 -3.57 5.92 -4.49
N VAL A 486 -3.46 6.56 -3.34
CA VAL A 486 -2.34 7.41 -2.92
C VAL A 486 -1.82 6.92 -1.58
N GLY A 487 -0.51 6.68 -1.48
CA GLY A 487 0.16 6.35 -0.22
C GLY A 487 1.31 7.31 0.05
N ILE A 488 1.22 8.07 1.13
CA ILE A 488 2.31 8.91 1.62
C ILE A 488 2.76 8.32 2.95
N ASP A 489 4.02 7.93 3.04
CA ASP A 489 4.58 7.19 4.17
C ASP A 489 5.94 7.78 4.53
N THR A 490 5.98 8.58 5.59
CA THR A 490 7.13 9.42 5.94
C THR A 490 7.42 9.29 7.43
N GLU A 491 8.67 9.48 7.84
CA GLU A 491 9.07 9.35 9.26
C GLU A 491 9.30 10.72 9.91
N SER A 492 9.88 11.68 9.18
CA SER A 492 10.24 13.00 9.68
C SER A 492 9.87 14.15 8.73
N LEU A 493 9.10 13.87 7.66
CA LEU A 493 8.61 14.93 6.78
C LEU A 493 7.45 15.70 7.40
N GLU A 494 7.49 17.02 7.24
CA GLU A 494 6.36 17.89 7.40
C GLU A 494 5.56 17.90 6.10
N VAL A 495 4.49 17.11 6.06
CA VAL A 495 3.75 16.85 4.83
C VAL A 495 2.65 17.88 4.62
N ALA A 496 2.60 18.42 3.40
CA ALA A 496 1.51 19.21 2.87
C ALA A 496 0.86 18.47 1.68
N VAL A 497 -0.43 18.20 1.78
CA VAL A 497 -1.19 17.49 0.74
C VAL A 497 -2.27 18.40 0.17
N ALA A 498 -2.30 18.55 -1.15
CA ALA A 498 -3.34 19.24 -1.89
C ALA A 498 -3.96 18.31 -2.93
N ALA A 499 -5.12 17.72 -2.61
CA ALA A 499 -5.86 16.81 -3.50
C ALA A 499 -7.14 17.48 -4.00
N THR A 500 -7.27 17.68 -5.30
CA THR A 500 -8.40 18.36 -5.94
C THR A 500 -8.98 17.57 -7.10
N ASN A 501 -10.30 17.36 -7.11
CA ASN A 501 -11.01 16.82 -8.28
C ASN A 501 -10.40 15.50 -8.78
N ASN A 502 -9.98 14.61 -7.87
CA ASN A 502 -9.46 13.30 -8.22
C ASN A 502 -10.55 12.23 -8.04
N THR A 503 -10.48 11.17 -8.83
CA THR A 503 -11.28 9.95 -8.65
C THR A 503 -10.38 8.84 -8.13
N VAL A 504 -10.66 8.31 -6.95
CA VAL A 504 -9.88 7.25 -6.30
C VAL A 504 -10.80 6.10 -5.90
N ALA A 505 -10.76 4.98 -6.63
CA ALA A 505 -11.81 3.97 -6.50
C ALA A 505 -11.34 2.51 -6.62
N GLY A 506 -11.94 1.60 -5.87
CA GLY A 506 -11.67 0.16 -6.02
C GLY A 506 -10.25 -0.25 -5.61
N ASN A 507 -9.59 0.46 -4.69
CA ASN A 507 -8.24 0.11 -4.26
C ASN A 507 -8.27 -0.86 -3.07
N GLY A 508 -7.29 -1.77 -3.01
CA GLY A 508 -7.26 -2.90 -2.07
C GLY A 508 -6.99 -2.55 -0.60
N ARG A 509 -6.83 -1.27 -0.28
CA ARG A 509 -6.71 -0.67 1.07
C ARG A 509 -7.30 0.72 1.02
N ASP A 510 -6.65 1.74 1.60
CA ASP A 510 -7.20 3.09 1.63
C ASP A 510 -7.19 3.78 0.26
N GLY A 511 -8.14 4.69 0.03
CA GLY A 511 -8.11 5.57 -1.14
C GLY A 511 -6.92 6.52 -1.11
N ILE A 512 -6.90 7.41 -0.11
CA ILE A 512 -5.77 8.29 0.20
C ILE A 512 -5.27 7.99 1.61
N TYR A 513 -4.06 7.46 1.70
CA TYR A 513 -3.37 7.21 2.96
C TYR A 513 -2.21 8.20 3.14
N VAL A 514 -2.18 8.85 4.30
CA VAL A 514 -1.10 9.76 4.70
C VAL A 514 -0.62 9.38 6.09
N SER A 515 0.63 8.95 6.20
CA SER A 515 1.32 8.74 7.46
C SER A 515 2.63 9.49 7.59
N GLY A 516 2.88 9.95 8.81
CA GLY A 516 4.20 10.39 9.25
C GLY A 516 4.20 11.34 10.43
N TRP A 517 5.34 11.96 10.70
CA TRP A 517 5.51 12.80 11.88
C TRP A 517 4.44 13.89 12.00
N ARG A 518 4.27 14.71 10.95
CA ARG A 518 3.37 15.87 10.99
C ARG A 518 2.76 16.16 9.63
N VAL A 519 1.45 16.42 9.62
CA VAL A 519 0.75 17.03 8.48
C VAL A 519 0.50 18.49 8.81
N GLN A 520 1.18 19.40 8.10
CA GLN A 520 1.01 20.84 8.29
C GLN A 520 -0.23 21.40 7.59
N ARG A 521 -0.63 20.77 6.49
CA ARG A 521 -1.75 21.20 5.66
C ARG A 521 -2.30 20.02 4.89
N ALA A 522 -3.60 19.80 4.98
CA ALA A 522 -4.31 18.85 4.14
C ALA A 522 -5.50 19.55 3.49
N ALA A 523 -5.34 19.96 2.22
CA ALA A 523 -6.38 20.56 1.41
C ALA A 523 -6.96 19.49 0.46
N ILE A 524 -8.05 18.84 0.85
CA ILE A 524 -8.69 17.76 0.11
C ILE A 524 -10.07 18.25 -0.33
N ARG A 525 -10.27 18.49 -1.63
CA ARG A 525 -11.53 19.04 -2.13
C ARG A 525 -12.02 18.53 -3.47
N ASP A 526 -13.33 18.52 -3.66
CA ASP A 526 -13.99 18.05 -4.89
C ASP A 526 -13.61 16.63 -5.32
N ASN A 527 -13.13 15.76 -4.42
CA ASN A 527 -12.69 14.41 -4.79
C ASN A 527 -13.83 13.40 -4.69
N GLU A 528 -13.79 12.39 -5.57
CA GLU A 528 -14.65 11.22 -5.53
C GLU A 528 -13.80 10.01 -5.11
N ILE A 529 -14.03 9.51 -3.89
CA ILE A 529 -13.24 8.44 -3.28
C ILE A 529 -14.21 7.32 -2.89
N VAL A 530 -14.28 6.26 -3.69
CA VAL A 530 -15.42 5.31 -3.61
C VAL A 530 -14.98 3.86 -3.69
N GLY A 531 -15.52 2.99 -2.84
CA GLY A 531 -15.34 1.54 -2.96
C GLY A 531 -13.91 1.08 -2.71
N ASN A 532 -13.22 1.66 -1.72
CA ASN A 532 -11.87 1.22 -1.33
C ASN A 532 -11.98 0.25 -0.13
N ASP A 533 -11.16 -0.78 -0.07
CA ASP A 533 -11.33 -1.90 0.89
C ASP A 533 -11.09 -1.48 2.35
N ASP A 534 -10.21 -0.50 2.60
CA ASP A 534 -10.02 0.11 3.93
C ASP A 534 -10.68 1.51 3.97
N ALA A 535 -10.03 2.54 4.50
CA ALA A 535 -10.65 3.87 4.62
C ALA A 535 -10.69 4.62 3.28
N GLY A 536 -11.65 5.53 3.11
CA GLY A 536 -11.64 6.43 1.97
C GLY A 536 -10.42 7.36 2.03
N VAL A 537 -10.32 8.10 3.13
CA VAL A 537 -9.16 8.94 3.47
C VAL A 537 -8.71 8.64 4.89
N ALA A 538 -7.44 8.30 5.06
CA ALA A 538 -6.82 8.10 6.36
C ALA A 538 -5.58 9.00 6.52
N ILE A 539 -5.63 9.90 7.50
CA ILE A 539 -4.49 10.72 7.94
C ILE A 539 -4.10 10.23 9.34
N ARG A 540 -2.90 9.65 9.45
CA ARG A 540 -2.37 9.08 10.70
C ARG A 540 -1.01 9.70 11.02
N THR A 541 -0.91 10.51 12.06
CA THR A 541 0.33 11.25 12.35
C THR A 541 0.89 11.03 13.74
N ASP A 542 2.21 10.95 13.86
CA ASP A 542 2.85 10.70 15.17
C ASP A 542 2.74 11.91 16.11
N ALA A 543 2.85 13.13 15.58
CA ALA A 543 2.91 14.35 16.38
C ALA A 543 1.71 15.28 16.17
N ALA A 544 1.36 15.63 14.93
CA ALA A 544 0.23 16.52 14.71
C ALA A 544 -0.37 16.45 13.31
N ALA A 545 -1.69 16.60 13.23
CA ALA A 545 -2.41 16.94 12.01
C ALA A 545 -3.03 18.33 12.14
N ARG A 546 -2.64 19.27 11.26
CA ARG A 546 -3.13 20.65 11.25
C ARG A 546 -3.39 21.20 9.86
N GLY A 547 -4.03 22.38 9.82
CA GLY A 547 -4.31 23.08 8.56
C GLY A 547 -5.22 22.26 7.65
N LEU A 548 -6.22 21.60 8.24
CA LEU A 548 -7.13 20.70 7.55
C LEU A 548 -8.21 21.52 6.85
N ALA A 549 -8.30 21.42 5.54
CA ALA A 549 -9.35 22.02 4.71
C ALA A 549 -9.92 20.92 3.82
N ILE A 550 -10.94 20.23 4.32
CA ILE A 550 -11.53 19.07 3.65
C ILE A 550 -12.96 19.42 3.29
N HIS A 551 -13.24 19.67 2.01
CA HIS A 551 -14.57 20.10 1.62
C HIS A 551 -15.02 19.62 0.24
N ASP A 552 -16.33 19.54 0.01
CA ASP A 552 -16.92 19.11 -1.27
C ASP A 552 -16.47 17.70 -1.74
N ASN A 553 -16.07 16.81 -0.82
CA ASN A 553 -15.67 15.45 -1.20
C ASN A 553 -16.83 14.47 -1.09
N THR A 554 -16.89 13.51 -2.01
CA THR A 554 -17.71 12.31 -1.88
C THR A 554 -16.80 11.15 -1.48
N ILE A 555 -16.96 10.66 -0.25
CA ILE A 555 -16.23 9.51 0.29
C ILE A 555 -17.26 8.45 0.66
N ALA A 556 -17.32 7.37 -0.12
CA ALA A 556 -18.40 6.41 0.01
C ALA A 556 -18.02 4.95 -0.24
N ASP A 557 -18.85 4.05 0.27
CA ASP A 557 -18.75 2.60 0.04
C ASP A 557 -17.39 2.00 0.44
N SER A 558 -16.67 2.62 1.39
CA SER A 558 -15.40 2.09 1.86
C SER A 558 -15.60 0.93 2.84
N GLY A 559 -14.76 -0.10 2.77
CA GLY A 559 -14.73 -1.22 3.71
C GLY A 559 -14.15 -0.85 5.09
N GLY A 560 -13.66 0.39 5.23
CA GLY A 560 -13.25 1.01 6.49
C GLY A 560 -14.03 2.27 6.84
N HIS A 561 -13.34 3.24 7.47
CA HIS A 561 -13.89 4.56 7.76
C HIS A 561 -14.03 5.41 6.49
N GLY A 562 -14.98 6.35 6.44
CA GLY A 562 -15.02 7.34 5.37
C GLY A 562 -13.79 8.25 5.44
N LEU A 563 -13.77 9.14 6.43
CA LEU A 563 -12.65 10.02 6.73
C LEU A 563 -12.12 9.74 8.14
N GLU A 564 -10.87 9.29 8.23
CA GLU A 564 -10.14 9.12 9.49
C GLU A 564 -9.01 10.16 9.62
N ILE A 565 -9.00 10.89 10.73
CA ILE A 565 -7.92 11.78 11.13
C ILE A 565 -7.50 11.40 12.54
N ARG A 566 -6.36 10.72 12.65
CA ARG A 566 -5.79 10.28 13.92
C ARG A 566 -4.42 10.89 14.08
N SER A 567 -4.13 11.40 15.27
CA SER A 567 -2.75 11.64 15.67
C SER A 567 -2.45 10.94 16.98
N ASP A 568 -1.20 10.51 17.16
CA ASP A 568 -0.67 10.00 18.42
C ASP A 568 -0.41 11.11 19.46
N LEU A 569 -0.62 12.37 19.09
CA LEU A 569 -0.49 13.51 20.00
C LEU A 569 -1.67 14.49 19.86
N ILE A 570 -1.79 15.25 18.75
CA ILE A 570 -2.85 16.27 18.60
C ILE A 570 -3.42 16.38 17.17
N VAL A 571 -4.67 16.82 17.08
CA VAL A 571 -5.32 17.22 15.83
C VAL A 571 -5.90 18.62 16.03
N HIS A 572 -5.31 19.61 15.35
CA HIS A 572 -5.61 21.02 15.60
C HIS A 572 -5.84 21.83 14.34
N GLY A 573 -6.90 22.65 14.34
CA GLY A 573 -7.17 23.63 13.31
C GLY A 573 -7.62 22.97 12.01
N GLY A 574 -8.93 22.90 11.84
CA GLY A 574 -9.51 22.26 10.66
C GLY A 574 -10.95 22.66 10.37
N THR A 575 -11.28 22.69 9.09
CA THR A 575 -12.64 22.84 8.57
C THR A 575 -12.98 21.66 7.68
N LEU A 576 -14.02 20.92 8.07
CA LEU A 576 -14.60 19.82 7.31
C LEU A 576 -16.00 20.26 6.90
N THR A 577 -16.19 20.67 5.64
CA THR A 577 -17.49 21.19 5.18
C THR A 577 -17.99 20.58 3.89
N ASP A 578 -19.31 20.50 3.70
CA ASP A 578 -19.90 20.12 2.40
C ASP A 578 -19.44 18.73 1.90
N ASN A 579 -18.98 17.84 2.79
CA ASN A 579 -18.57 16.48 2.43
C ASN A 579 -19.76 15.52 2.51
N ARG A 580 -19.78 14.55 1.60
CA ARG A 580 -20.67 13.39 1.63
C ARG A 580 -19.87 12.17 2.08
N LEU A 581 -20.07 11.74 3.31
CA LEU A 581 -19.44 10.58 3.95
C LEU A 581 -20.50 9.49 4.09
N ALA A 582 -20.58 8.59 3.11
CA ALA A 582 -21.76 7.76 2.93
C ALA A 582 -21.48 6.26 2.78
N ASN A 583 -22.31 5.42 3.37
CA ASN A 583 -22.25 3.96 3.19
C ASN A 583 -20.91 3.29 3.51
N ASN A 584 -20.15 3.80 4.47
CA ASN A 584 -18.87 3.20 4.85
C ASN A 584 -19.07 2.16 5.96
N ALA A 585 -18.28 1.09 5.93
CA ALA A 585 -18.34 -0.01 6.89
C ALA A 585 -17.88 0.36 8.31
N GLY A 586 -17.13 1.46 8.45
CA GLY A 586 -16.78 2.07 9.72
C GLY A 586 -17.60 3.33 9.99
N ALA A 587 -17.02 4.24 10.79
CA ALA A 587 -17.55 5.58 10.96
C ALA A 587 -17.43 6.41 9.67
N GLY A 588 -18.40 7.29 9.42
CA GLY A 588 -18.32 8.28 8.35
C GLY A 588 -17.17 9.27 8.60
N LEU A 589 -17.04 9.75 9.84
CA LEU A 589 -15.94 10.61 10.29
C LEU A 589 -15.37 10.14 11.63
N VAL A 590 -14.05 9.98 11.68
CA VAL A 590 -13.28 9.80 12.93
C VAL A 590 -12.26 10.91 13.05
N VAL A 591 -12.28 11.64 14.17
CA VAL A 591 -11.19 12.51 14.58
C VAL A 591 -10.76 12.13 15.98
N ALA A 592 -9.51 11.70 16.13
CA ALA A 592 -9.01 11.17 17.40
C ALA A 592 -7.63 11.71 17.75
N SER A 593 -7.48 12.10 19.01
CA SER A 593 -6.20 12.37 19.67
C SER A 593 -6.20 11.71 21.04
N PRO A 594 -5.09 11.04 21.43
CA PRO A 594 -5.00 10.43 22.75
C PRO A 594 -4.87 11.49 23.84
N ILE A 595 -4.34 12.69 23.53
CA ILE A 595 -4.32 13.81 24.48
C ILE A 595 -5.50 14.74 24.22
N THR A 596 -6.23 15.02 25.28
CA THR A 596 -7.32 15.99 25.28
C THR A 596 -6.77 17.41 25.15
N HIS A 597 -7.17 18.15 24.13
CA HIS A 597 -6.67 19.50 23.88
C HIS A 597 -7.72 20.34 23.16
N ARG A 598 -7.49 21.66 23.05
CA ARG A 598 -8.33 22.57 22.27
C ARG A 598 -8.03 22.41 20.78
N ALA A 599 -8.83 21.60 20.10
CA ALA A 599 -8.64 21.27 18.69
C ALA A 599 -9.04 22.39 17.73
N ASN A 600 -10.05 23.21 18.06
CA ASN A 600 -10.59 24.23 17.14
C ASN A 600 -10.99 23.64 15.77
N LEU A 601 -11.73 22.53 15.80
CA LEU A 601 -12.26 21.86 14.61
C LEU A 601 -13.67 22.36 14.31
N SER A 602 -13.97 22.64 13.04
CA SER A 602 -15.32 22.94 12.55
C SER A 602 -15.77 21.85 11.59
N VAL A 603 -16.77 21.07 11.96
CA VAL A 603 -17.45 20.07 11.12
C VAL A 603 -18.81 20.64 10.77
N ALA A 604 -19.01 21.09 9.53
CA ALA A 604 -20.25 21.78 9.18
C ALA A 604 -20.83 21.38 7.83
N ASP A 605 -22.15 21.42 7.68
CA ASP A 605 -22.79 21.31 6.37
C ASP A 605 -22.46 19.97 5.63
N ASN A 606 -22.07 18.92 6.36
CA ASN A 606 -21.75 17.60 5.79
C ASN A 606 -22.97 16.67 5.80
N VAL A 607 -22.99 15.71 4.87
CA VAL A 607 -23.92 14.57 4.86
C VAL A 607 -23.17 13.33 5.32
N VAL A 608 -23.48 12.83 6.51
CA VAL A 608 -22.91 11.62 7.10
C VAL A 608 -24.01 10.57 7.23
N ALA A 609 -24.12 9.70 6.23
CA ALA A 609 -25.28 8.82 6.08
C ALA A 609 -24.93 7.36 5.82
N ALA A 610 -25.77 6.42 6.25
CA ALA A 610 -25.62 5.00 5.94
C ALA A 610 -24.29 4.37 6.36
N ASN A 611 -23.52 4.98 7.26
CA ASN A 611 -22.29 4.39 7.76
C ASN A 611 -22.61 3.43 8.93
N THR A 612 -21.65 2.65 9.40
CA THR A 612 -21.85 1.87 10.65
C THR A 612 -21.93 2.78 11.89
N TYR A 613 -21.17 3.87 11.87
CA TYR A 613 -21.21 4.95 12.87
C TYR A 613 -21.21 6.29 12.16
N GLY A 614 -21.84 7.33 12.72
CA GLY A 614 -21.79 8.66 12.10
C GLY A 614 -20.46 9.36 12.36
N VAL A 615 -20.44 10.24 13.36
CA VAL A 615 -19.30 11.11 13.70
C VAL A 615 -18.71 10.72 15.05
N VAL A 616 -17.40 10.47 15.10
CA VAL A 616 -16.69 10.10 16.33
C VAL A 616 -15.56 11.11 16.59
N LEU A 617 -15.63 11.81 17.72
CA LEU A 617 -14.65 12.81 18.15
C LEU A 617 -14.03 12.42 19.50
N ARG A 618 -12.70 12.30 19.57
CA ARG A 618 -11.98 11.95 20.80
C ARG A 618 -10.81 12.88 21.05
N GLY A 619 -10.73 13.42 22.26
CA GLY A 619 -9.62 14.29 22.70
C GLY A 619 -9.54 15.64 21.98
N VAL A 620 -10.54 16.00 21.18
CA VAL A 620 -10.57 17.21 20.35
C VAL A 620 -11.58 18.23 20.90
N LEU A 621 -11.38 18.67 22.14
CA LEU A 621 -12.26 19.65 22.79
C LEU A 621 -12.31 20.99 22.04
N GLY A 622 -13.41 21.73 22.24
CA GLY A 622 -13.65 22.98 21.52
C GLY A 622 -14.01 22.79 20.05
N SER A 623 -14.41 21.58 19.65
CA SER A 623 -14.93 21.30 18.30
C SER A 623 -16.38 21.76 18.15
N THR A 624 -16.69 22.36 17.00
CA THR A 624 -18.05 22.76 16.62
C THR A 624 -18.54 21.85 15.50
N VAL A 625 -19.63 21.13 15.76
CA VAL A 625 -20.36 20.29 14.80
C VAL A 625 -21.68 21.01 14.51
N ARG A 626 -21.87 21.56 13.31
CA ARG A 626 -23.07 22.34 13.01
C ARG A 626 -23.70 22.04 11.66
N ASP A 627 -25.02 22.14 11.58
CA ASP A 627 -25.75 22.08 10.30
C ASP A 627 -25.46 20.82 9.45
N ASN A 628 -25.00 19.72 10.07
CA ASN A 628 -24.75 18.46 9.38
C ASN A 628 -26.02 17.60 9.34
N ALA A 629 -26.17 16.80 8.29
CA ALA A 629 -27.12 15.70 8.21
C ALA A 629 -26.42 14.39 8.61
N ILE A 630 -26.58 13.99 9.87
CA ILE A 630 -26.04 12.74 10.41
C ILE A 630 -27.21 11.77 10.51
N VAL A 631 -27.40 10.92 9.49
CA VAL A 631 -28.68 10.25 9.27
C VAL A 631 -28.54 8.77 8.90
N PHE A 632 -29.34 7.90 9.51
CA PHE A 632 -29.36 6.46 9.19
C PHE A 632 -27.97 5.79 9.15
N ASN A 633 -27.10 6.07 10.12
CA ASN A 633 -25.80 5.41 10.23
C ASN A 633 -25.99 4.03 10.87
N THR A 634 -26.60 3.12 10.11
CA THR A 634 -27.04 1.78 10.52
C THR A 634 -26.56 0.68 9.58
N ASN A 635 -25.47 0.90 8.83
CA ASN A 635 -25.01 0.00 7.75
C ASN A 635 -25.01 -1.48 8.20
N ARG A 636 -25.99 -2.23 7.72
CA ARG A 636 -26.16 -3.65 8.07
C ARG A 636 -25.57 -4.60 7.04
N PHE A 637 -25.06 -4.08 5.93
CA PHE A 637 -24.54 -4.86 4.81
C PHE A 637 -23.01 -4.88 4.76
N ALA A 638 -22.37 -4.07 5.58
CA ALA A 638 -20.94 -4.09 5.79
C ALA A 638 -20.59 -4.72 7.14
N GLU A 639 -19.39 -5.31 7.24
CA GLU A 639 -18.84 -5.75 8.52
C GLU A 639 -18.33 -4.53 9.30
N PRO A 640 -18.85 -4.24 10.51
CA PRO A 640 -18.44 -3.09 11.31
C PRO A 640 -16.93 -3.04 11.61
N VAL A 641 -16.27 -1.93 11.28
CA VAL A 641 -14.93 -1.63 11.84
C VAL A 641 -15.08 -1.24 13.31
N SER A 642 -14.65 -2.13 14.20
CA SER A 642 -14.79 -1.94 15.65
C SER A 642 -14.13 -0.64 16.14
N LEU A 643 -14.92 0.19 16.81
CA LEU A 643 -14.43 1.34 17.58
C LEU A 643 -14.63 1.06 19.08
N PRO A 644 -13.57 1.17 19.92
CA PRO A 644 -13.68 0.91 21.36
C PRO A 644 -14.79 1.76 21.98
N ASP A 645 -15.65 1.19 22.81
CA ASP A 645 -16.70 1.92 23.55
C ASP A 645 -17.79 2.60 22.69
N VAL A 646 -17.79 2.37 21.37
CA VAL A 646 -18.86 2.85 20.47
C VAL A 646 -19.65 1.67 19.92
N GLU A 647 -20.94 1.67 20.18
CA GLU A 647 -21.86 0.67 19.62
C GLU A 647 -22.23 1.03 18.17
N PRO A 648 -22.26 0.06 17.24
CA PRO A 648 -22.80 0.26 15.89
C PRO A 648 -24.20 0.88 15.95
N GLY A 649 -24.56 1.73 14.98
CA GLY A 649 -25.83 2.46 15.04
C GLY A 649 -25.78 3.72 15.91
N THR A 650 -24.58 4.19 16.28
CA THR A 650 -24.39 5.48 16.97
C THR A 650 -24.20 6.60 15.94
N GLY A 651 -25.07 7.61 15.98
CA GLY A 651 -25.02 8.79 15.12
C GLY A 651 -23.84 9.70 15.43
N SER A 652 -23.61 10.03 16.70
CA SER A 652 -22.46 10.82 17.13
C SER A 652 -21.92 10.36 18.48
N TYR A 653 -20.61 10.33 18.61
CA TYR A 653 -19.90 9.96 19.83
C TYR A 653 -18.84 11.00 20.15
N VAL A 654 -18.83 11.51 21.39
CA VAL A 654 -17.81 12.43 21.87
C VAL A 654 -17.19 11.94 23.16
N ALA A 655 -15.86 11.97 23.20
CA ALA A 655 -15.10 11.62 24.39
C ALA A 655 -13.82 12.45 24.56
N GLU A 656 -13.23 12.37 25.74
CA GLU A 656 -11.86 12.82 26.00
C GLU A 656 -10.83 11.89 25.33
N GLY A 657 -9.58 12.32 25.35
CA GLY A 657 -8.43 11.52 24.96
C GLY A 657 -7.95 10.66 26.14
N ALA A 658 -7.64 9.39 25.88
CA ALA A 658 -7.32 8.40 26.90
C ALA A 658 -5.93 8.56 27.57
N ALA A 659 -5.07 9.47 27.09
CA ALA A 659 -3.67 9.59 27.53
C ALA A 659 -3.41 10.83 28.41
N GLY A 660 -4.28 11.83 28.43
CA GLY A 660 -4.04 13.03 29.22
C GLY A 660 -4.74 14.28 28.70
N VAL A 661 -4.25 15.45 29.14
CA VAL A 661 -4.74 16.77 28.72
C VAL A 661 -3.59 17.77 28.53
N ILE A 662 -3.73 18.70 27.58
CA ILE A 662 -2.88 19.90 27.46
C ILE A 662 -3.61 21.09 28.07
N LEU A 663 -2.98 21.77 29.02
CA LEU A 663 -3.51 22.95 29.72
C LEU A 663 -2.76 24.21 29.31
N ASP A 664 -3.51 25.30 29.12
CA ASP A 664 -2.97 26.65 29.02
C ASP A 664 -3.04 27.34 30.40
N GLN A 665 -1.92 27.32 31.12
CA GLN A 665 -1.74 27.95 32.42
C GLN A 665 -1.70 29.49 32.32
N ARG A 666 -1.43 30.06 31.14
CA ARG A 666 -1.48 31.53 30.94
C ARG A 666 -2.90 32.06 31.06
N ALA A 667 -3.88 31.23 30.70
CA ALA A 667 -5.29 31.57 30.72
C ALA A 667 -5.99 31.20 32.05
N THR A 668 -5.29 30.55 32.98
CA THR A 668 -5.86 29.91 34.17
C THR A 668 -5.73 30.78 35.43
N GLU A 669 -6.75 30.78 36.31
CA GLU A 669 -6.74 31.49 37.61
C GLU A 669 -6.10 30.70 38.75
N ILE A 670 -6.13 29.37 38.69
CA ILE A 670 -5.66 28.46 39.74
C ILE A 670 -4.41 27.72 39.23
N PRO A 671 -3.22 27.93 39.81
CA PRO A 671 -2.00 27.29 39.33
C PRO A 671 -2.11 25.76 39.39
N LEU A 672 -1.49 25.07 38.43
CA LEU A 672 -1.52 23.61 38.35
C LEU A 672 -1.20 22.89 39.66
N SER A 673 -0.27 23.43 40.45
CA SER A 673 0.11 22.87 41.75
C SER A 673 -1.09 22.74 42.68
N GLU A 674 -2.01 23.72 42.68
CA GLU A 674 -3.24 23.68 43.50
C GLU A 674 -4.28 22.71 42.92
N LEU A 675 -4.20 22.39 41.62
CA LEU A 675 -5.12 21.47 40.96
C LEU A 675 -4.77 19.99 41.18
N VAL A 676 -3.51 19.66 41.44
CA VAL A 676 -2.99 18.28 41.56
C VAL A 676 -2.34 18.05 42.93
N SER A 677 -2.68 18.85 43.95
CA SER A 677 -2.17 18.75 45.32
C SER A 677 -2.74 17.53 46.07
N ASP A 678 -2.48 16.31 45.59
CA ASP A 678 -2.78 15.06 46.29
C ASP A 678 -1.67 14.02 46.04
N PRO A 679 -0.89 13.65 47.07
CA PRO A 679 0.18 12.64 46.95
C PRO A 679 -0.30 11.28 46.42
N ALA A 680 -1.59 10.95 46.54
CA ALA A 680 -2.15 9.70 46.00
C ALA A 680 -2.31 9.71 44.47
N ILE A 681 -2.24 10.89 43.84
CA ILE A 681 -2.44 11.10 42.39
C ILE A 681 -1.11 11.38 41.67
N ASP A 682 -0.07 11.82 42.39
CA ASP A 682 1.29 12.04 41.84
C ASP A 682 1.88 10.77 41.18
N GLU A 683 1.49 9.57 41.63
CA GLU A 683 1.89 8.32 40.99
C GLU A 683 1.07 7.99 39.72
N GLN A 684 -0.16 8.52 39.60
CA GLN A 684 -1.11 8.29 38.49
C GLN A 684 -1.01 9.33 37.37
N LEU A 685 -0.48 10.52 37.66
CA LEU A 685 -0.36 11.62 36.72
C LEU A 685 1.05 12.19 36.75
N ARG A 686 1.58 12.57 35.59
CA ARG A 686 2.86 13.25 35.50
C ARG A 686 2.74 14.52 34.66
N ALA A 687 3.17 15.63 35.26
CA ALA A 687 3.19 16.93 34.59
C ALA A 687 4.46 17.10 33.75
N VAL A 688 4.28 17.54 32.51
CA VAL A 688 5.34 17.86 31.56
C VAL A 688 5.17 19.30 31.10
N THR A 689 6.13 20.15 31.43
CA THR A 689 6.19 21.51 30.86
C THR A 689 6.52 21.44 29.37
N VAL A 690 5.64 22.02 28.56
CA VAL A 690 5.69 22.00 27.09
C VAL A 690 6.32 23.29 26.57
N ASP A 691 5.88 24.43 27.12
CA ASP A 691 6.37 25.79 26.84
C ASP A 691 5.99 26.71 28.02
N ASP A 692 6.37 27.99 27.97
CA ASP A 692 6.04 29.00 28.97
C ASP A 692 4.51 29.15 29.14
N GLY A 693 4.00 28.53 30.21
CA GLY A 693 2.58 28.52 30.56
C GLY A 693 1.73 27.50 29.80
N VAL A 694 2.32 26.51 29.12
CA VAL A 694 1.61 25.33 28.59
C VAL A 694 2.15 24.07 29.26
N VAL A 695 1.25 23.28 29.85
CA VAL A 695 1.60 22.06 30.59
C VAL A 695 0.75 20.88 30.11
N ALA A 696 1.39 19.76 29.82
CA ALA A 696 0.71 18.50 29.55
C ALA A 696 0.63 17.69 30.85
N LEU A 697 -0.56 17.22 31.21
CA LEU A 697 -0.77 16.23 32.28
C LEU A 697 -1.03 14.89 31.62
N LEU A 698 -0.12 13.94 31.82
CA LEU A 698 -0.17 12.61 31.22
C LEU A 698 -0.60 11.58 32.27
N ARG A 699 -1.48 10.67 31.85
CA ARG A 699 -1.87 9.50 32.64
C ARG A 699 -0.75 8.47 32.67
N THR A 700 -0.41 7.93 33.84
CA THR A 700 0.55 6.83 33.97
C THR A 700 -0.14 5.47 34.06
N ASP A 701 -1.47 5.46 34.21
CA ASP A 701 -2.33 4.27 34.37
C ASP A 701 -3.07 3.86 33.08
N GLY A 702 -2.97 4.66 32.02
CA GLY A 702 -3.72 4.50 30.78
C GLY A 702 -2.87 4.09 29.57
N SER A 703 -3.31 4.46 28.37
CA SER A 703 -2.54 4.25 27.12
C SER A 703 -1.13 4.87 27.17
N ALA A 704 -0.96 5.95 27.92
CA ALA A 704 0.35 6.56 28.20
C ALA A 704 1.25 5.72 29.13
N SER A 705 0.82 4.59 29.70
CA SER A 705 1.71 3.59 30.34
C SER A 705 2.46 2.73 29.31
N THR A 706 1.91 2.60 28.10
CA THR A 706 2.53 1.80 27.02
C THR A 706 3.77 2.47 26.42
N ARG A 707 3.97 3.77 26.68
CA ARG A 707 5.21 4.52 26.41
C ARG A 707 5.72 5.15 27.70
N SER A 708 7.03 5.27 27.90
CA SER A 708 7.52 6.00 29.07
C SER A 708 7.12 7.47 29.01
N VAL A 709 6.87 8.08 30.17
CA VAL A 709 6.52 9.51 30.25
C VAL A 709 7.63 10.38 29.66
N ASP A 710 8.90 9.99 29.84
CA ASP A 710 10.03 10.76 29.32
C ASP A 710 10.08 10.72 27.78
N ALA A 711 9.76 9.58 27.15
CA ALA A 711 9.64 9.47 25.68
C ALA A 711 8.45 10.29 25.14
N SER A 712 7.32 10.26 25.84
CA SER A 712 6.14 11.07 25.50
C SER A 712 6.46 12.57 25.64
N ALA A 713 7.18 12.95 26.69
CA ALA A 713 7.61 14.33 26.91
C ALA A 713 8.55 14.84 25.80
N ILE A 714 9.48 14.01 25.31
CA ILE A 714 10.35 14.36 24.18
C ILE A 714 9.51 14.61 22.93
N THR A 715 8.53 13.74 22.63
CA THR A 715 7.63 13.88 21.47
C THR A 715 6.81 15.17 21.55
N ILE A 716 6.23 15.45 22.72
CA ILE A 716 5.44 16.67 22.96
C ILE A 716 6.31 17.93 22.81
N ARG A 717 7.53 17.93 23.36
CA ARG A 717 8.48 19.05 23.23
C ARG A 717 8.99 19.21 21.80
N ALA A 718 9.24 18.11 21.09
CA ALA A 718 9.61 18.15 19.67
C ALA A 718 8.47 18.74 18.82
N ALA A 719 7.22 18.59 19.25
CA ALA A 719 6.06 19.19 18.61
C ALA A 719 5.76 20.64 19.05
N SER A 720 6.36 21.14 20.14
CA SER A 720 5.80 22.24 20.96
C SER A 720 5.97 23.66 20.42
N GLY A 721 6.90 23.92 19.50
CA GLY A 721 7.21 25.26 19.02
C GLY A 721 6.04 26.03 18.38
N GLU A 722 4.91 25.36 18.13
CA GLU A 722 3.71 25.94 17.49
C GLU A 722 2.37 25.41 18.08
N VAL A 723 2.33 24.91 19.32
CA VAL A 723 1.12 24.25 19.88
C VAL A 723 0.39 25.15 20.91
N PRO A 724 -0.41 26.15 20.49
CA PRO A 724 -1.24 26.96 21.39
C PRO A 724 -2.54 26.24 21.78
N THR A 725 -2.54 24.91 21.79
CA THR A 725 -3.76 24.08 21.86
C THR A 725 -4.17 23.74 23.29
N GLY A 726 -3.60 24.42 24.28
CA GLY A 726 -3.96 24.21 25.68
C GLY A 726 -5.41 24.59 25.97
N ILE A 727 -6.02 23.83 26.87
CA ILE A 727 -7.33 24.15 27.43
C ILE A 727 -7.08 25.10 28.60
N GLY A 728 -7.67 26.30 28.55
CA GLY A 728 -7.67 27.20 29.69
C GLY A 728 -8.64 26.70 30.76
N VAL A 729 -8.22 26.66 32.02
CA VAL A 729 -9.15 26.44 33.13
C VAL A 729 -9.99 27.71 33.28
N PRO A 730 -11.33 27.62 33.32
CA PRO A 730 -12.19 28.80 33.18
C PRO A 730 -11.99 29.78 34.33
N LYS A 731 -11.89 31.07 33.99
CA LYS A 731 -12.15 32.18 34.93
C LYS A 731 -13.66 32.31 35.10
N THR A 732 -14.11 32.78 36.26
CA THR A 732 -15.56 33.07 36.46
C THR A 732 -16.07 34.01 35.34
N GLY A 733 -16.96 33.51 34.48
CA GLY A 733 -17.53 34.26 33.35
C GLY A 733 -16.83 34.12 31.98
N SER A 734 -15.81 33.28 31.83
CA SER A 734 -15.20 33.00 30.50
C SER A 734 -16.04 32.02 29.68
N PRO A 735 -16.12 32.17 28.34
CA PRO A 735 -16.80 31.20 27.48
C PRO A 735 -16.05 29.86 27.49
N ASN A 736 -16.74 28.80 27.91
CA ASN A 736 -16.16 27.46 28.03
C ASN A 736 -15.83 26.89 26.64
N SER A 737 -14.73 26.15 26.56
CA SER A 737 -14.30 25.47 25.35
C SER A 737 -14.70 24.00 25.36
N SER A 738 -16.01 23.74 25.38
CA SER A 738 -16.57 22.39 25.22
C SER A 738 -16.98 22.10 23.76
N TYR A 739 -17.48 20.90 23.51
CA TYR A 739 -18.12 20.51 22.26
C TYR A 739 -19.41 21.29 22.05
N ARG A 740 -19.61 21.78 20.83
CA ARG A 740 -20.87 22.41 20.42
C ARG A 740 -21.46 21.65 19.24
N PHE A 741 -22.64 21.07 19.43
CA PHE A 741 -23.46 20.42 18.43
C PHE A 741 -24.69 21.30 18.21
N THR A 742 -24.79 21.99 17.08
CA THR A 742 -25.94 22.88 16.85
C THR A 742 -26.48 22.86 15.44
N GLY A 743 -27.80 22.92 15.29
CA GLY A 743 -28.42 22.98 13.98
C GLY A 743 -28.30 21.69 13.16
N ASN A 744 -27.82 20.59 13.71
CA ASN A 744 -27.67 19.33 12.98
C ASN A 744 -28.99 18.54 12.94
N GLY A 745 -29.16 17.70 11.91
CA GLY A 745 -30.12 16.60 11.92
C GLY A 745 -29.44 15.32 12.39
N LEU A 746 -29.80 14.81 13.57
CA LEU A 746 -29.29 13.56 14.13
C LEU A 746 -30.45 12.57 14.27
N TYR A 747 -30.72 11.79 13.23
CA TYR A 747 -31.85 10.86 13.29
C TYR A 747 -31.71 9.59 12.44
N GLY A 748 -32.56 8.60 12.71
CA GLY A 748 -32.55 7.32 12.00
C GLY A 748 -31.54 6.32 12.53
N HIS A 749 -31.00 6.57 13.73
CA HIS A 749 -30.03 5.72 14.44
C HIS A 749 -30.70 4.97 15.60
N GLU A 750 -29.95 4.16 16.34
CA GLU A 750 -30.40 3.71 17.68
C GLU A 750 -30.06 4.77 18.73
N ARG A 751 -28.82 5.26 18.71
CA ARG A 751 -28.35 6.36 19.56
C ARG A 751 -28.03 7.58 18.72
N GLY A 752 -28.65 8.71 19.02
CA GLY A 752 -28.39 9.98 18.33
C GLY A 752 -27.03 10.54 18.71
N LEU A 753 -26.84 10.85 19.99
CA LEU A 753 -25.60 11.40 20.54
C LEU A 753 -25.23 10.67 21.83
N THR A 754 -24.00 10.17 21.89
CA THR A 754 -23.38 9.63 23.11
C THR A 754 -22.31 10.58 23.61
N VAL A 755 -22.43 10.99 24.87
CA VAL A 755 -21.49 11.85 25.59
C VAL A 755 -20.76 11.03 26.63
N ASP A 756 -19.46 10.90 26.48
CA ASP A 756 -18.57 10.16 27.36
C ASP A 756 -17.33 11.01 27.65
N VAL A 757 -17.52 12.13 28.35
CA VAL A 757 -16.44 13.06 28.71
C VAL A 757 -16.12 12.92 30.20
N ALA A 758 -15.22 12.00 30.51
CA ALA A 758 -14.78 11.71 31.87
C ALA A 758 -13.84 12.80 32.41
N PRO A 759 -13.85 13.04 33.73
CA PRO A 759 -12.84 13.89 34.35
C PRO A 759 -11.48 13.20 34.33
N LEU A 760 -10.41 13.98 34.12
CA LEU A 760 -9.04 13.45 34.15
C LEU A 760 -8.62 12.99 35.57
N VAL A 761 -9.17 13.60 36.62
CA VAL A 761 -8.86 13.33 38.03
C VAL A 761 -10.15 13.12 38.80
N THR A 762 -10.29 12.02 39.54
CA THR A 762 -11.54 11.57 40.17
C THR A 762 -11.62 11.77 41.69
N THR A 763 -10.67 12.47 42.34
CA THR A 763 -10.65 12.64 43.80
C THR A 763 -11.24 13.98 44.29
N ASN A 764 -11.67 14.00 45.56
CA ASN A 764 -12.43 15.09 46.20
C ASN A 764 -11.58 16.32 46.62
N THR A 765 -10.48 16.60 45.94
CA THR A 765 -9.58 17.74 46.24
C THR A 765 -9.68 18.79 45.14
N THR A 766 -10.59 19.75 45.33
CA THR A 766 -10.74 21.09 44.72
C THR A 766 -10.41 21.38 43.23
N ALA A 767 -10.18 20.39 42.35
CA ALA A 767 -9.81 20.67 40.97
C ALA A 767 -10.08 19.55 39.97
N LEU A 768 -11.29 19.56 39.42
CA LEU A 768 -11.62 18.88 38.17
C LEU A 768 -10.83 19.55 37.02
N VAL A 769 -9.70 18.98 36.59
CA VAL A 769 -8.91 19.54 35.47
C VAL A 769 -9.75 19.67 34.18
N LEU A 770 -10.75 18.80 34.03
CA LEU A 770 -11.87 18.98 33.10
C LEU A 770 -13.12 19.31 33.91
N THR A 771 -13.37 20.60 34.15
CA THR A 771 -14.50 21.08 34.96
C THR A 771 -15.86 20.73 34.32
N ASP A 772 -16.93 20.70 35.11
CA ASP A 772 -18.29 20.43 34.60
C ASP A 772 -18.66 21.30 33.39
N PRO A 773 -18.36 22.62 33.36
CA PRO A 773 -18.65 23.44 32.19
C PRO A 773 -17.82 23.08 30.94
N ILE A 774 -16.63 22.50 31.09
CA ILE A 774 -15.82 21.99 29.95
C ILE A 774 -16.35 20.62 29.49
N ARG A 775 -16.87 19.81 30.41
CA ARG A 775 -17.46 18.48 30.14
C ARG A 775 -18.91 18.54 29.64
N THR A 776 -19.50 19.72 29.55
CA THR A 776 -20.88 19.91 29.10
C THR A 776 -20.94 20.07 27.58
N VAL A 777 -21.47 19.07 26.89
CA VAL A 777 -21.72 19.13 25.45
C VAL A 777 -22.96 19.98 25.17
N HIS A 778 -22.77 21.10 24.47
CA HIS A 778 -23.86 21.99 24.08
C HIS A 778 -24.50 21.50 22.78
N ALA A 779 -25.58 20.73 22.90
CA ALA A 779 -26.32 20.05 21.83
C ALA A 779 -27.66 20.75 21.48
N GLU A 780 -27.71 22.08 21.54
CA GLU A 780 -28.91 22.88 21.29
C GLU A 780 -29.26 23.02 19.80
N ALA A 781 -30.53 23.29 19.52
CA ALA A 781 -31.10 23.55 18.19
C ALA A 781 -30.87 22.42 17.17
N ASN A 782 -30.71 21.17 17.62
CA ASN A 782 -30.66 20.00 16.74
C ASN A 782 -32.07 19.41 16.53
N TYR A 783 -32.27 18.75 15.38
CA TYR A 783 -33.46 17.94 15.11
C TYR A 783 -33.13 16.46 15.31
N TRP A 784 -33.95 15.78 16.10
CA TRP A 784 -33.70 14.41 16.57
C TRP A 784 -34.60 13.36 15.91
N GLY A 785 -35.24 13.71 14.79
CA GLY A 785 -36.12 12.81 14.03
C GLY A 785 -37.58 12.80 14.47
N ASN A 786 -37.92 13.53 15.55
CA ASN A 786 -39.29 13.70 16.01
C ASN A 786 -39.48 15.12 16.60
N PRO A 787 -40.62 15.78 16.33
CA PRO A 787 -40.94 17.09 16.89
C PRO A 787 -40.92 17.19 18.42
N THR A 788 -41.10 16.09 19.15
CA THR A 788 -41.07 16.08 20.62
C THR A 788 -39.65 16.14 21.21
N GLY A 789 -38.60 16.12 20.37
CA GLY A 789 -37.21 16.15 20.81
C GLY A 789 -36.62 14.77 21.10
N PRO A 790 -35.36 14.71 21.58
CA PRO A 790 -34.67 13.46 21.83
C PRO A 790 -35.20 12.76 23.07
N TYR A 791 -35.14 11.43 23.08
CA TYR A 791 -35.25 10.69 24.32
C TYR A 791 -34.01 10.91 25.20
N HIS A 792 -34.19 11.34 26.46
CA HIS A 792 -33.14 11.31 27.48
C HIS A 792 -33.74 10.91 28.83
N ALA A 793 -33.19 9.87 29.46
CA ALA A 793 -33.79 9.23 30.65
C ALA A 793 -34.03 10.18 31.84
N SER A 794 -33.28 11.29 31.94
CA SER A 794 -33.41 12.23 33.06
C SER A 794 -33.91 13.63 32.69
N ILE A 795 -33.69 14.09 31.46
CA ILE A 795 -33.95 15.49 31.06
C ILE A 795 -35.26 15.58 30.28
N LEU A 796 -35.51 14.60 29.38
CA LEU A 796 -36.72 14.54 28.57
C LEU A 796 -37.14 13.07 28.33
N PRO A 797 -37.69 12.38 29.35
CA PRO A 797 -38.06 10.97 29.22
C PRO A 797 -39.23 10.71 28.26
N ALA A 798 -40.02 11.75 27.95
CA ALA A 798 -41.16 11.69 27.04
C ALA A 798 -40.79 11.97 25.57
N GLY A 799 -39.53 12.30 25.27
CA GLY A 799 -39.09 12.53 23.90
C GLY A 799 -39.10 11.24 23.09
N GLU A 800 -39.67 11.28 21.89
CA GLU A 800 -39.79 10.14 20.97
C GLU A 800 -38.72 10.12 19.87
N GLY A 801 -37.84 11.13 19.84
CA GLY A 801 -36.71 11.19 18.90
C GLY A 801 -35.54 10.32 19.32
N ASN A 802 -34.49 10.34 18.51
CA ASN A 802 -33.26 9.60 18.76
C ASN A 802 -32.66 9.88 20.14
N ALA A 803 -32.18 8.83 20.80
CA ALA A 803 -31.71 8.91 22.18
C ALA A 803 -30.43 9.74 22.32
N VAL A 804 -30.37 10.55 23.37
CA VAL A 804 -29.14 11.13 23.90
C VAL A 804 -28.71 10.28 25.09
N VAL A 805 -27.47 9.82 25.08
CA VAL A 805 -26.89 8.96 26.12
C VAL A 805 -25.73 9.68 26.78
N THR A 806 -25.81 9.90 28.09
CA THR A 806 -24.70 10.42 28.90
C THR A 806 -24.06 9.29 29.69
N ALA A 807 -22.93 8.78 29.20
CA ALA A 807 -22.11 7.80 29.92
C ALA A 807 -21.28 8.50 31.01
N GLN A 808 -20.58 9.58 30.63
CA GLN A 808 -19.83 10.47 31.52
C GLN A 808 -19.94 11.92 31.01
N GLY A 809 -19.92 12.89 31.93
CA GLY A 809 -20.06 14.30 31.56
C GLY A 809 -21.50 14.79 31.57
N TRP A 810 -21.77 15.88 30.87
CA TRP A 810 -23.07 16.55 30.84
C TRP A 810 -23.48 16.90 29.41
N VAL A 811 -24.78 17.05 29.18
CA VAL A 811 -25.33 17.48 27.89
C VAL A 811 -26.41 18.52 28.11
N ASP A 812 -26.45 19.52 27.23
CA ASP A 812 -27.55 20.47 27.13
C ASP A 812 -28.11 20.45 25.72
N PHE A 813 -29.30 19.89 25.53
CA PHE A 813 -29.95 19.76 24.22
C PHE A 813 -31.20 20.64 24.07
N VAL A 814 -31.47 21.54 25.03
CA VAL A 814 -32.67 22.37 25.03
C VAL A 814 -32.28 23.84 24.76
N PRO A 815 -32.88 24.53 23.77
CA PRO A 815 -34.01 24.09 22.94
C PRO A 815 -33.58 23.08 21.85
N PHE A 816 -34.51 22.25 21.38
CA PHE A 816 -34.34 21.42 20.18
C PHE A 816 -35.29 21.89 19.06
N ARG A 817 -35.07 21.41 17.83
CA ARG A 817 -35.89 21.76 16.66
C ARG A 817 -37.00 20.73 16.42
N GLU A 818 -38.14 21.20 15.92
CA GLU A 818 -39.24 20.34 15.45
C GLU A 818 -39.03 19.79 14.03
N THR A 819 -38.16 20.45 13.24
CA THR A 819 -37.85 20.09 11.85
C THR A 819 -36.35 20.21 11.59
N PRO A 820 -35.79 19.46 10.63
CA PRO A 820 -34.37 19.59 10.28
C PRO A 820 -34.04 20.98 9.72
N SER A 821 -32.77 21.37 9.85
CA SER A 821 -32.21 22.62 9.30
C SER A 821 -32.02 22.59 7.79
N GLY A 822 -31.73 21.40 7.26
CA GLY A 822 -31.56 21.11 5.85
C GLY A 822 -32.63 20.12 5.33
N PRO A 823 -32.39 19.47 4.18
CA PRO A 823 -33.30 18.49 3.63
C PRO A 823 -33.51 17.31 4.58
N GLU A 824 -34.75 16.83 4.69
CA GLU A 824 -35.08 15.63 5.45
C GLU A 824 -34.79 14.38 4.61
N TYR A 825 -33.90 13.53 5.11
CA TYR A 825 -33.59 12.21 4.58
C TYR A 825 -34.59 11.19 5.15
N ARG A 826 -34.96 10.20 4.36
CA ARG A 826 -35.94 9.17 4.71
C ARG A 826 -35.45 7.84 4.14
N ARG A 827 -35.82 6.74 4.80
CA ARG A 827 -35.54 5.42 4.23
C ARG A 827 -36.26 5.26 2.88
N PRO A 828 -35.63 4.60 1.89
CA PRO A 828 -36.34 4.19 0.70
C PRO A 828 -37.45 3.19 1.03
N THR A 829 -38.43 3.07 0.15
CA THR A 829 -39.49 2.08 0.23
C THR A 829 -39.18 0.93 -0.73
N ALA A 830 -38.86 -0.25 -0.20
CA ALA A 830 -38.74 -1.46 -0.99
C ALA A 830 -40.11 -1.94 -1.46
N ALA A 831 -40.20 -2.34 -2.73
CA ALA A 831 -41.37 -2.99 -3.28
C ALA A 831 -40.90 -4.18 -4.12
N ILE A 832 -41.40 -5.37 -3.80
CA ILE A 832 -41.08 -6.62 -4.49
C ILE A 832 -42.30 -7.11 -5.26
N ASP A 833 -42.12 -7.30 -6.56
CA ASP A 833 -43.06 -7.98 -7.45
C ASP A 833 -42.64 -9.44 -7.59
N ALA A 834 -43.55 -10.33 -7.23
CA ALA A 834 -43.35 -11.77 -7.21
C ALA A 834 -44.69 -12.48 -7.48
N PRO A 835 -44.69 -13.65 -8.14
CA PRO A 835 -45.89 -14.45 -8.29
C PRO A 835 -46.35 -14.98 -6.92
N THR A 836 -47.67 -15.08 -6.70
CA THR A 836 -48.23 -15.65 -5.46
C THR A 836 -48.09 -17.18 -5.41
N THR A 837 -47.94 -17.83 -6.56
CA THR A 837 -47.78 -19.29 -6.69
C THR A 837 -46.84 -19.64 -7.84
N ALA A 838 -45.97 -20.63 -7.68
CA ALA A 838 -45.11 -21.16 -8.75
C ALA A 838 -44.92 -22.68 -8.65
N PRO A 839 -44.90 -23.45 -9.75
CA PRO A 839 -44.63 -24.89 -9.69
C PRO A 839 -43.23 -25.19 -9.14
N PRO A 840 -43.04 -26.24 -8.32
CA PRO A 840 -41.71 -26.68 -7.91
C PRO A 840 -40.81 -26.95 -9.13
N GLY A 841 -39.56 -26.49 -9.08
CA GLY A 841 -38.58 -26.60 -10.17
C GLY A 841 -38.73 -25.54 -11.27
N ALA A 842 -39.70 -24.62 -11.19
CA ALA A 842 -39.83 -23.51 -12.12
C ALA A 842 -38.94 -22.32 -11.71
N ASP A 843 -38.41 -21.60 -12.70
CA ASP A 843 -37.71 -20.34 -12.47
C ASP A 843 -38.70 -19.24 -12.05
N VAL A 844 -38.56 -18.76 -10.82
CA VAL A 844 -39.32 -17.63 -10.28
C VAL A 844 -38.50 -16.36 -10.43
N ARG A 845 -39.05 -15.39 -11.15
CA ARG A 845 -38.46 -14.05 -11.30
C ARG A 845 -39.08 -13.07 -10.31
N LEU A 846 -38.22 -12.43 -9.52
CA LEU A 846 -38.53 -11.32 -8.64
C LEU A 846 -38.14 -10.00 -9.31
N SER A 847 -38.92 -8.95 -9.09
CA SER A 847 -38.56 -7.58 -9.50
C SER A 847 -38.70 -6.57 -8.36
N GLY A 848 -37.67 -5.74 -8.20
CA GLY A 848 -37.61 -4.62 -7.27
C GLY A 848 -37.88 -3.27 -7.94
N ASP A 849 -38.24 -3.26 -9.24
CA ASP A 849 -38.41 -2.04 -10.06
C ASP A 849 -39.42 -1.04 -9.48
N ALA A 850 -40.36 -1.51 -8.67
CA ALA A 850 -41.36 -0.67 -8.02
C ALA A 850 -40.83 0.10 -6.80
N SER A 851 -39.59 -0.17 -6.35
CA SER A 851 -38.98 0.48 -5.20
C SER A 851 -38.71 1.96 -5.47
N ARG A 852 -38.79 2.80 -4.43
CA ARG A 852 -38.70 4.27 -4.55
C ARG A 852 -37.85 4.86 -3.42
N SER A 853 -37.16 5.96 -3.71
CA SER A 853 -36.46 6.80 -2.75
C SER A 853 -36.79 8.27 -3.03
N ALA A 854 -36.86 9.09 -1.98
CA ALA A 854 -37.01 10.54 -2.12
C ALA A 854 -35.66 11.25 -2.37
N GLN A 855 -34.56 10.54 -2.15
CA GLN A 855 -33.18 11.04 -2.16
C GLN A 855 -32.44 10.75 -3.47
N GLY A 856 -33.01 9.94 -4.37
CA GLY A 856 -32.40 9.59 -5.64
C GLY A 856 -32.84 8.22 -6.17
N PRO A 857 -32.11 7.64 -7.14
CA PRO A 857 -32.37 6.29 -7.61
C PRO A 857 -31.98 5.24 -6.56
N ILE A 858 -32.61 4.07 -6.65
CA ILE A 858 -32.15 2.86 -5.99
C ILE A 858 -30.94 2.31 -6.75
N VAL A 859 -29.83 2.09 -6.06
CA VAL A 859 -28.55 1.66 -6.65
C VAL A 859 -28.16 0.24 -6.27
N ARG A 860 -28.68 -0.31 -5.16
CA ARG A 860 -28.44 -1.70 -4.74
C ARG A 860 -29.72 -2.40 -4.30
N TYR A 861 -29.82 -3.68 -4.66
CA TYR A 861 -30.93 -4.58 -4.35
C TYR A 861 -30.39 -5.81 -3.64
N HIS A 862 -30.91 -6.07 -2.44
CA HIS A 862 -30.52 -7.14 -1.55
C HIS A 862 -31.69 -8.11 -1.46
N TYR A 863 -31.64 -9.15 -2.30
CA TYR A 863 -32.66 -10.20 -2.32
C TYR A 863 -32.35 -11.24 -1.25
N ARG A 864 -33.40 -11.74 -0.61
CA ARG A 864 -33.35 -12.85 0.33
C ARG A 864 -34.34 -13.92 -0.11
N THR A 865 -33.95 -15.19 0.00
CA THR A 865 -34.87 -16.32 -0.22
C THR A 865 -34.75 -17.30 0.94
N ASP A 866 -35.85 -17.62 1.61
CA ASP A 866 -35.89 -18.51 2.78
C ASP A 866 -34.85 -18.15 3.86
N GLY A 867 -34.77 -16.87 4.21
CA GLY A 867 -33.79 -16.39 5.19
C GLY A 867 -32.35 -16.27 4.69
N THR A 868 -32.04 -16.79 3.49
CA THR A 868 -30.68 -16.76 2.92
C THR A 868 -30.47 -15.50 2.08
N ASP A 869 -29.53 -14.65 2.49
CA ASP A 869 -29.14 -13.47 1.73
C ASP A 869 -28.46 -13.85 0.41
N ARG A 870 -28.79 -13.11 -0.65
CA ARG A 870 -28.19 -13.24 -1.97
C ARG A 870 -27.21 -12.11 -2.20
N SER A 871 -26.25 -12.34 -3.10
CA SER A 871 -25.27 -11.32 -3.47
C SER A 871 -25.95 -10.04 -3.91
N VAL A 872 -25.41 -8.91 -3.43
CA VAL A 872 -25.84 -7.55 -3.79
C VAL A 872 -25.91 -7.42 -5.31
N ARG A 873 -27.03 -6.87 -5.81
CA ARG A 873 -27.25 -6.65 -7.25
C ARG A 873 -27.40 -5.16 -7.52
N GLU A 874 -26.76 -4.69 -8.59
CA GLU A 874 -27.06 -3.37 -9.18
C GLU A 874 -28.34 -3.39 -10.03
N ARG A 875 -28.80 -4.60 -10.39
CA ARG A 875 -30.00 -4.80 -11.21
C ARG A 875 -31.22 -5.11 -10.35
N PRO A 876 -32.40 -4.60 -10.73
CA PRO A 876 -33.64 -4.75 -9.98
C PRO A 876 -34.29 -6.12 -10.15
N THR A 877 -33.66 -7.12 -10.78
CA THR A 877 -34.30 -8.42 -11.05
C THR A 877 -33.44 -9.57 -10.54
N TYR A 878 -34.09 -10.57 -9.93
CA TYR A 878 -33.45 -11.80 -9.47
C TYR A 878 -34.30 -13.02 -9.83
N THR A 879 -33.66 -14.15 -10.10
CA THR A 879 -34.34 -15.41 -10.44
C THR A 879 -33.80 -16.54 -9.58
N PHE A 880 -34.71 -17.37 -9.07
CA PHE A 880 -34.38 -18.58 -8.33
C PHE A 880 -35.33 -19.72 -8.70
N GLU A 881 -34.90 -20.96 -8.47
CA GLU A 881 -35.72 -22.14 -8.71
C GLU A 881 -36.66 -22.39 -7.53
N MET A 882 -37.96 -22.56 -7.82
CA MET A 882 -38.99 -22.73 -6.79
C MET A 882 -38.81 -24.08 -6.04
N PRO A 883 -38.68 -24.08 -4.70
CA PRO A 883 -38.63 -25.31 -3.93
C PRO A 883 -40.01 -26.01 -3.88
N ASN A 884 -40.02 -27.25 -3.39
CA ASN A 884 -41.24 -28.05 -3.20
C ASN A 884 -42.08 -27.66 -1.96
N ARG A 885 -41.82 -26.48 -1.38
CA ARG A 885 -42.46 -25.92 -0.19
C ARG A 885 -42.70 -24.43 -0.42
N SER A 886 -43.46 -23.77 0.47
CA SER A 886 -43.58 -22.30 0.45
C SER A 886 -42.21 -21.65 0.56
N ALA A 887 -41.96 -20.66 -0.30
CA ALA A 887 -40.71 -19.91 -0.36
C ALA A 887 -40.95 -18.46 0.05
N GLU A 888 -40.11 -17.94 0.93
CA GLU A 888 -40.17 -16.53 1.31
C GLU A 888 -39.19 -15.71 0.47
N ALA A 889 -39.70 -14.76 -0.29
CA ALA A 889 -38.90 -13.84 -1.10
C ALA A 889 -38.85 -12.46 -0.44
N GLY A 890 -37.67 -12.07 0.04
CA GLY A 890 -37.41 -10.78 0.68
C GLY A 890 -36.62 -9.81 -0.20
N LEU A 891 -36.80 -8.51 0.02
CA LEU A 891 -36.05 -7.44 -0.60
C LEU A 891 -35.75 -6.31 0.38
N VAL A 892 -34.49 -5.86 0.37
CA VAL A 892 -34.08 -4.54 0.86
C VAL A 892 -33.43 -3.79 -0.30
N VAL A 893 -33.63 -2.48 -0.35
CA VAL A 893 -32.98 -1.60 -1.32
C VAL A 893 -32.15 -0.52 -0.65
N GLU A 894 -31.07 -0.10 -1.30
CA GLU A 894 -30.29 1.08 -0.92
C GLU A 894 -30.44 2.17 -1.98
N ASP A 895 -30.61 3.41 -1.52
CA ASP A 895 -30.56 4.57 -2.40
C ASP A 895 -29.11 5.02 -2.70
N SER A 896 -28.96 6.10 -3.47
CA SER A 896 -27.62 6.60 -3.83
C SER A 896 -26.70 6.93 -2.64
N LEU A 897 -27.23 7.22 -1.45
CA LEU A 897 -26.48 7.48 -0.22
C LEU A 897 -26.12 6.19 0.53
N GLY A 898 -26.61 5.04 0.08
CA GLY A 898 -26.54 3.78 0.80
C GLY A 898 -27.62 3.63 1.87
N ILE A 899 -28.55 4.59 2.01
CA ILE A 899 -29.59 4.48 3.04
C ILE A 899 -30.48 3.29 2.67
N GLU A 900 -30.59 2.34 3.59
CA GLU A 900 -31.32 1.10 3.38
C GLU A 900 -32.81 1.23 3.74
N SER A 901 -33.67 0.55 2.97
CA SER A 901 -35.11 0.47 3.23
C SER A 901 -35.41 -0.44 4.41
N ASP A 902 -36.64 -0.39 4.92
CA ASP A 902 -37.15 -1.54 5.66
C ASP A 902 -37.24 -2.76 4.74
N GLY A 903 -37.12 -3.96 5.32
CA GLY A 903 -37.26 -5.21 4.58
C GLY A 903 -38.71 -5.46 4.20
N THR A 904 -38.96 -5.82 2.94
CA THR A 904 -40.27 -6.32 2.48
C THR A 904 -40.14 -7.79 2.10
N ALA A 905 -41.17 -8.59 2.37
CA ALA A 905 -41.17 -10.01 2.03
C ALA A 905 -42.54 -10.47 1.53
N VAL A 906 -42.53 -11.43 0.60
CA VAL A 906 -43.71 -12.07 0.02
C VAL A 906 -43.53 -13.59 0.07
N ALA A 907 -44.58 -14.29 0.50
CA ALA A 907 -44.63 -15.75 0.45
C ALA A 907 -45.12 -16.22 -0.92
N ILE A 908 -44.42 -17.20 -1.48
CA ILE A 908 -44.74 -17.82 -2.77
C ILE A 908 -45.10 -19.28 -2.49
N GLU A 909 -46.35 -19.66 -2.78
CA GLU A 909 -46.83 -21.01 -2.51
C GLU A 909 -46.51 -21.98 -3.68
N PRO A 910 -46.20 -23.26 -3.40
CA PRO A 910 -45.95 -24.24 -4.45
C PRO A 910 -47.24 -24.53 -5.22
N GLY A 911 -47.24 -24.22 -6.51
CA GLY A 911 -48.35 -24.47 -7.43
C GLY A 911 -48.40 -25.93 -7.89
N THR A 912 -49.59 -26.43 -8.21
CA THR A 912 -49.74 -27.77 -8.81
C THR A 912 -49.08 -27.80 -10.19
N ALA A 913 -48.11 -28.70 -10.37
CA ALA A 913 -47.47 -28.93 -11.66
C ALA A 913 -48.53 -29.22 -12.74
N THR A 914 -48.69 -28.31 -13.70
CA THR A 914 -49.42 -28.62 -14.94
C THR A 914 -48.42 -29.28 -15.89
N PRO A 915 -48.68 -30.49 -16.40
CA PRO A 915 -47.74 -31.17 -17.29
C PRO A 915 -47.64 -30.40 -18.62
N SER A 916 -46.45 -29.91 -18.96
CA SER A 916 -46.16 -29.35 -20.28
C SER A 916 -45.93 -30.47 -21.31
N PRO A 917 -46.21 -30.26 -22.60
CA PRO A 917 -46.61 -31.32 -23.53
C PRO A 917 -45.44 -32.19 -24.01
N THR A 918 -45.76 -33.47 -24.16
CA THR A 918 -44.95 -34.54 -24.74
C THR A 918 -44.37 -34.19 -26.12
N SER A 919 -43.07 -34.40 -26.29
CA SER A 919 -42.43 -34.56 -27.61
C SER A 919 -42.38 -36.04 -28.01
N THR A 920 -42.86 -36.32 -29.21
CA THR A 920 -43.03 -37.59 -29.91
C THR A 920 -41.72 -38.31 -30.26
N ALA A 921 -41.70 -39.65 -30.16
CA ALA A 921 -41.11 -40.61 -31.13
C ALA A 921 -41.40 -42.07 -30.66
N THR A 922 -42.39 -42.76 -31.24
CA THR A 922 -42.34 -43.74 -32.37
C THR A 922 -42.19 -45.21 -31.90
N PRO A 923 -42.97 -46.19 -32.42
CA PRO A 923 -43.25 -47.47 -31.77
C PRO A 923 -42.60 -48.70 -32.45
N ALA A 924 -42.51 -49.80 -31.71
CA ALA A 924 -42.39 -51.20 -32.16
C ALA A 924 -42.40 -52.12 -30.91
N THR A 925 -42.95 -53.33 -30.80
CA THR A 925 -43.76 -54.23 -31.63
C THR A 925 -44.14 -55.43 -30.71
N ASP A 926 -45.35 -55.97 -30.90
CA ASP A 926 -45.83 -57.33 -30.57
C ASP A 926 -46.00 -57.87 -29.12
N THR A 927 -47.25 -57.80 -28.62
CA THR A 927 -48.24 -58.91 -28.39
C THR A 927 -47.71 -60.38 -28.33
N PRO A 928 -48.40 -61.37 -27.69
CA PRO A 928 -49.20 -61.41 -26.45
C PRO A 928 -49.19 -62.75 -25.64
N THR A 929 -49.89 -62.77 -24.49
CA THR A 929 -50.58 -63.94 -23.83
C THR A 929 -49.70 -65.10 -23.30
N ALA A 930 -50.02 -65.85 -22.25
CA ALA A 930 -51.22 -66.03 -21.42
C ALA A 930 -50.84 -66.69 -20.09
N THR A 931 -51.64 -66.40 -19.04
CA THR A 931 -52.21 -67.34 -18.06
C THR A 931 -51.29 -68.29 -17.29
N THR A 932 -51.19 -68.11 -15.96
CA THR A 932 -51.75 -69.06 -14.97
C THR A 932 -51.92 -68.34 -13.62
N ALA A 933 -53.09 -68.51 -13.00
CA ALA A 933 -53.41 -68.09 -11.65
C ALA A 933 -53.42 -69.31 -10.71
N ALA A 934 -52.84 -69.19 -9.51
CA ALA A 934 -53.17 -69.92 -8.27
C ALA A 934 -52.28 -69.36 -7.14
N THR A 935 -52.79 -68.51 -6.24
CA THR A 935 -53.24 -68.85 -4.87
C THR A 935 -52.21 -69.60 -4.03
N SER A 936 -51.57 -68.92 -3.06
CA SER A 936 -51.76 -69.18 -1.60
C SER A 936 -50.71 -68.48 -0.74
N ALA A 937 -51.24 -67.77 0.26
CA ALA A 937 -50.76 -67.68 1.65
C ALA A 937 -49.37 -67.08 1.98
N SER A 938 -49.49 -65.99 2.75
CA SER A 938 -48.74 -65.67 3.98
C SER A 938 -47.23 -65.50 3.90
N THR A 939 -46.76 -64.28 4.20
CA THR A 939 -45.74 -63.96 5.23
C THR A 939 -45.69 -62.42 5.40
N PRO A 940 -45.78 -61.83 6.61
CA PRO A 940 -45.30 -60.47 6.86
C PRO A 940 -43.79 -60.52 7.20
N PRO A 941 -42.94 -59.67 6.61
CA PRO A 941 -42.17 -58.71 7.43
C PRO A 941 -41.63 -57.46 6.63
N PRO A 942 -40.85 -56.55 7.25
CA PRO A 942 -40.59 -56.40 8.68
C PRO A 942 -41.05 -55.07 9.29
N THR A 943 -41.26 -55.16 10.59
CA THR A 943 -41.19 -54.12 11.62
C THR A 943 -39.98 -53.19 11.47
N ASP A 944 -40.22 -51.93 11.78
CA ASP A 944 -39.21 -50.89 12.00
C ASP A 944 -38.02 -51.42 12.79
N SER A 945 -36.83 -51.31 12.20
CA SER A 945 -35.59 -51.61 12.89
C SER A 945 -35.32 -50.48 13.88
N GLU A 946 -35.16 -50.80 15.17
CA GLU A 946 -34.69 -49.82 16.15
C GLU A 946 -33.36 -49.21 15.66
N PRO A 947 -33.17 -47.89 15.77
CA PRO A 947 -31.97 -47.23 15.27
C PRO A 947 -30.74 -47.71 16.04
N THR A 948 -29.86 -48.41 15.33
CA THR A 948 -28.59 -48.89 15.88
C THR A 948 -27.63 -47.72 16.10
N LEU A 949 -26.71 -47.88 17.05
CA LEU A 949 -25.70 -46.88 17.40
C LEU A 949 -24.78 -46.52 16.22
N LEU A 950 -24.44 -47.53 15.40
CA LEU A 950 -23.69 -47.33 14.15
C LEU A 950 -24.48 -46.51 13.12
N GLY A 951 -25.79 -46.77 12.98
CA GLY A 951 -26.66 -46.03 12.06
C GLY A 951 -26.84 -44.56 12.47
N SER A 952 -26.83 -44.29 13.78
CA SER A 952 -26.96 -42.92 14.30
C SER A 952 -25.66 -42.11 14.18
N LEU A 953 -24.49 -42.74 14.34
CA LEU A 953 -23.19 -42.12 14.07
C LEU A 953 -22.98 -41.82 12.57
N GLY A 954 -23.57 -42.62 11.67
CA GLY A 954 -23.56 -42.37 10.22
C GLY A 954 -24.55 -41.30 9.75
N SER A 955 -25.40 -40.78 10.63
CA SER A 955 -26.29 -39.64 10.31
C SER A 955 -25.49 -38.35 10.13
N ILE A 956 -26.05 -37.36 9.44
CA ILE A 956 -25.41 -36.05 9.22
C ILE A 956 -24.93 -35.44 10.55
N TRP A 957 -25.76 -35.50 11.60
CA TRP A 957 -25.42 -34.99 12.93
C TRP A 957 -24.36 -35.86 13.64
N GLY A 958 -24.42 -37.19 13.42
CA GLY A 958 -23.39 -38.11 13.88
C GLY A 958 -22.01 -37.80 13.29
N LEU A 959 -21.95 -37.54 11.98
CA LEU A 959 -20.74 -37.22 11.23
C LEU A 959 -20.17 -35.84 11.56
N ILE A 960 -21.02 -34.81 11.70
CA ILE A 960 -20.59 -33.46 12.09
C ILE A 960 -19.99 -33.48 13.51
N GLY A 961 -20.71 -34.07 14.47
CA GLY A 961 -20.20 -34.21 15.84
C GLY A 961 -18.92 -35.03 15.90
N GLY A 962 -18.84 -36.10 15.10
CA GLY A 962 -17.68 -36.99 15.02
C GLY A 962 -16.45 -36.32 14.41
N LEU A 963 -16.62 -35.52 13.36
CA LEU A 963 -15.53 -34.79 12.73
C LEU A 963 -14.91 -33.77 13.69
N CYS A 964 -15.74 -32.97 14.38
CA CYS A 964 -15.26 -32.00 15.38
C CYS A 964 -14.52 -32.70 16.53
N TYR A 965 -15.07 -33.81 17.03
CA TYR A 965 -14.47 -34.57 18.13
C TYR A 965 -13.15 -35.26 17.71
N LEU A 966 -13.06 -35.82 16.51
CA LEU A 966 -11.83 -36.42 15.97
C LEU A 966 -10.73 -35.39 15.71
N LEU A 967 -11.07 -34.22 15.17
CA LEU A 967 -10.12 -33.13 14.98
C LEU A 967 -9.58 -32.64 16.33
N ALA A 968 -10.45 -32.47 17.33
CA ALA A 968 -10.01 -32.14 18.68
C ALA A 968 -9.02 -33.18 19.22
N LEU A 969 -9.30 -34.48 19.04
CA LEU A 969 -8.44 -35.56 19.53
C LEU A 969 -7.08 -35.58 18.81
N ALA A 970 -7.07 -35.38 17.49
CA ALA A 970 -5.84 -35.30 16.70
C ALA A 970 -4.96 -34.11 17.11
N PHE A 971 -5.56 -32.91 17.23
CA PHE A 971 -4.83 -31.71 17.67
C PHE A 971 -4.41 -31.80 19.13
N GLY A 972 -5.21 -32.43 19.99
CA GLY A 972 -4.87 -32.66 21.40
C GLY A 972 -3.65 -33.58 21.56
N VAL A 973 -3.63 -34.73 20.86
CA VAL A 973 -2.49 -35.66 20.90
C VAL A 973 -1.24 -35.03 20.31
N TYR A 974 -1.37 -34.34 19.17
CA TYR A 974 -0.25 -33.65 18.53
C TYR A 974 0.29 -32.51 19.39
N GLY A 975 -0.60 -31.74 20.02
CA GLY A 975 -0.25 -30.67 20.96
C GLY A 975 0.50 -31.18 22.18
N ILE A 976 0.07 -32.31 22.77
CA ILE A 976 0.78 -32.96 23.89
C ILE A 976 2.16 -33.45 23.45
N ALA A 977 2.31 -34.06 22.28
CA ALA A 977 3.61 -34.51 21.77
C ALA A 977 4.58 -33.34 21.54
N LEU A 978 4.08 -32.19 21.06
CA LEU A 978 4.89 -30.97 20.92
C LEU A 978 5.24 -30.33 22.27
N THR A 979 4.30 -30.33 23.22
CA THR A 979 4.53 -29.79 24.56
C THR A 979 5.59 -30.60 25.31
N ILE A 980 5.57 -31.94 25.19
CA ILE A 980 6.59 -32.83 25.77
C ILE A 980 7.97 -32.65 25.09
N THR A 981 8.01 -32.10 23.88
CA THR A 981 9.27 -31.83 23.15
C THR A 981 9.72 -30.36 23.22
N ASN A 982 9.19 -29.57 24.17
CA ASN A 982 9.46 -28.14 24.35
C ASN A 982 9.24 -27.29 23.08
N ARG A 983 8.26 -27.66 22.25
CA ARG A 983 7.84 -26.88 21.08
C ARG A 983 6.44 -26.33 21.31
N SER A 984 6.24 -25.06 20.96
CA SER A 984 4.92 -24.42 21.06
C SER A 984 3.92 -25.09 20.12
N PRO A 985 2.77 -25.58 20.60
CA PRO A 985 1.77 -26.18 19.73
C PRO A 985 1.12 -25.10 18.84
N PRO A 986 0.79 -25.43 17.58
CA PRO A 986 0.24 -24.47 16.61
C PRO A 986 -1.22 -24.07 16.90
N VAL A 987 -1.89 -24.71 17.86
CA VAL A 987 -3.28 -24.45 18.22
C VAL A 987 -3.41 -24.40 19.74
N ASP A 988 -4.00 -23.31 20.25
CA ASP A 988 -4.24 -23.13 21.69
C ASP A 988 -5.14 -24.22 22.27
N GLY A 989 -4.82 -24.68 23.48
CA GLY A 989 -5.61 -25.71 24.18
C GLY A 989 -7.09 -25.35 24.34
N LEU A 990 -7.41 -24.06 24.52
CA LEU A 990 -8.80 -23.56 24.59
C LEU A 990 -9.59 -23.82 23.30
N ARG A 991 -8.95 -23.70 22.13
CA ARG A 991 -9.61 -23.98 20.84
C ARG A 991 -9.87 -25.47 20.65
N ILE A 992 -8.95 -26.31 21.11
CA ILE A 992 -9.10 -27.77 21.10
C ILE A 992 -10.26 -28.21 22.01
N GLN A 993 -10.37 -27.63 23.20
CA GLN A 993 -11.51 -27.85 24.11
C GLN A 993 -12.83 -27.36 23.51
N GLY A 994 -12.83 -26.22 22.82
CA GLY A 994 -13.99 -25.69 22.09
C GLY A 994 -14.48 -26.64 20.99
N LEU A 995 -13.58 -27.19 20.19
CA LEU A 995 -13.90 -28.15 19.13
C LEU A 995 -14.53 -29.44 19.68
N ALA A 996 -13.98 -30.01 20.75
CA ALA A 996 -14.57 -31.17 21.42
C ALA A 996 -15.95 -30.85 22.01
N GLY A 997 -16.09 -29.67 22.63
CA GLY A 997 -17.35 -29.19 23.19
C GLY A 997 -18.45 -29.05 22.13
N VAL A 998 -18.13 -28.49 20.96
CA VAL A 998 -19.06 -28.40 19.82
C VAL A 998 -19.48 -29.79 19.33
N GLY A 999 -18.55 -30.73 19.22
CA GLY A 999 -18.86 -32.10 18.81
C GLY A 999 -19.80 -32.82 19.78
N ILE A 1000 -19.49 -32.73 21.09
CA ILE A 1000 -20.32 -33.30 22.17
C ILE A 1000 -21.71 -32.65 22.18
N LEU A 1001 -21.78 -31.33 22.12
CA LEU A 1001 -23.05 -30.58 22.17
C LEU A 1001 -23.93 -30.94 20.96
N THR A 1002 -23.32 -31.09 19.78
CA THR A 1002 -24.03 -31.53 18.56
C THR A 1002 -24.69 -32.88 18.76
N TRP A 1003 -24.00 -33.86 19.36
CA TRP A 1003 -24.58 -35.18 19.66
C TRP A 1003 -25.64 -35.14 20.75
N VAL A 1004 -25.44 -34.35 21.80
CA VAL A 1004 -26.44 -34.19 22.88
C VAL A 1004 -27.72 -33.57 22.35
N VAL A 1005 -27.63 -32.45 21.61
CA VAL A 1005 -28.80 -31.75 21.06
C VAL A 1005 -29.51 -32.61 20.01
N ALA A 1006 -28.77 -33.21 19.08
CA ALA A 1006 -29.37 -34.09 18.08
C ALA A 1006 -30.00 -35.35 18.70
N GLY A 1007 -29.43 -35.87 19.78
CA GLY A 1007 -29.97 -37.01 20.53
C GLY A 1007 -31.20 -36.67 21.37
N THR A 1008 -31.34 -35.43 21.86
CA THR A 1008 -32.54 -34.99 22.60
C THR A 1008 -33.75 -34.76 21.71
N PHE A 1009 -33.55 -34.45 20.42
CA PHE A 1009 -34.62 -34.11 19.47
C PHE A 1009 -34.79 -35.12 18.31
N GLY A 1010 -33.94 -36.14 18.22
CA GLY A 1010 -33.96 -37.15 17.14
C GLY A 1010 -34.12 -38.60 17.65
N PRO A 1011 -34.61 -39.54 16.82
CA PRO A 1011 -34.98 -40.88 17.28
C PRO A 1011 -33.80 -41.84 17.55
N GLY A 1012 -32.54 -41.39 17.68
CA GLY A 1012 -31.37 -42.28 17.75
C GLY A 1012 -30.50 -42.14 19.01
N PRO A 1013 -29.67 -43.14 19.36
CA PRO A 1013 -28.78 -43.17 20.54
C PRO A 1013 -27.64 -42.10 20.59
N LEU A 1014 -27.72 -41.00 19.85
CA LEU A 1014 -26.69 -39.93 19.84
C LEU A 1014 -26.54 -39.24 21.21
N LEU A 1015 -27.59 -39.21 22.03
CA LEU A 1015 -27.51 -38.67 23.39
C LEU A 1015 -26.53 -39.50 24.24
N THR A 1016 -26.58 -40.83 24.11
CA THR A 1016 -25.66 -41.75 24.80
C THR A 1016 -24.23 -41.55 24.31
N VAL A 1017 -24.03 -41.32 23.00
CA VAL A 1017 -22.72 -41.00 22.42
C VAL A 1017 -22.18 -39.68 22.98
N GLY A 1018 -22.99 -38.63 23.03
CA GLY A 1018 -22.61 -37.33 23.57
C GLY A 1018 -22.18 -37.41 25.05
N ILE A 1019 -22.94 -38.13 25.87
CA ILE A 1019 -22.62 -38.32 27.29
C ILE A 1019 -21.31 -39.13 27.46
N ALA A 1020 -21.15 -40.21 26.70
CA ALA A 1020 -19.92 -41.03 26.75
C ALA A 1020 -18.69 -40.25 26.26
N ALA A 1021 -18.85 -39.44 25.19
CA ALA A 1021 -17.80 -38.60 24.65
C ALA A 1021 -17.39 -37.46 25.61
N ALA A 1022 -18.34 -36.87 26.34
CA ALA A 1022 -18.04 -35.90 27.38
C ALA A 1022 -17.20 -36.52 28.50
N ALA A 1023 -17.61 -37.70 29.01
CA ALA A 1023 -16.86 -38.42 30.03
C ALA A 1023 -15.46 -38.83 29.57
N GLY A 1024 -15.33 -39.32 28.33
CA GLY A 1024 -14.05 -39.68 27.72
C GLY A 1024 -13.12 -38.48 27.56
N TRP A 1025 -13.66 -37.32 27.16
CA TRP A 1025 -12.86 -36.11 26.94
C TRP A 1025 -12.30 -35.52 28.25
N VAL A 1026 -13.11 -35.53 29.30
CA VAL A 1026 -12.68 -35.13 30.66
C VAL A 1026 -11.57 -36.05 31.17
N ALA A 1027 -11.72 -37.37 30.98
CA ALA A 1027 -10.69 -38.33 31.37
C ALA A 1027 -9.37 -38.15 30.61
N LEU A 1028 -9.43 -37.92 29.29
CA LEU A 1028 -8.25 -37.65 28.45
C LEU A 1028 -7.55 -36.33 28.82
N THR A 1029 -8.32 -35.28 29.08
CA THR A 1029 -7.77 -33.98 29.51
C THR A 1029 -7.11 -34.10 30.88
N GLY A 1030 -7.71 -34.85 31.81
CA GLY A 1030 -7.10 -35.15 33.12
C GLY A 1030 -5.81 -35.96 33.00
N ALA A 1031 -5.78 -36.99 32.15
CA ALA A 1031 -4.58 -37.79 31.89
C ALA A 1031 -3.46 -36.94 31.26
N ALA A 1032 -3.80 -36.08 30.31
CA ALA A 1032 -2.86 -35.15 29.67
C ALA A 1032 -2.23 -34.19 30.69
N TYR A 1033 -3.04 -33.63 31.59
CA TYR A 1033 -2.55 -32.75 32.66
C TYR A 1033 -1.55 -33.47 33.57
N VAL A 1034 -1.83 -34.73 33.94
CA VAL A 1034 -0.91 -35.55 34.77
C VAL A 1034 0.40 -35.88 34.05
N VAL A 1035 0.37 -36.12 32.74
CA VAL A 1035 1.58 -36.41 31.93
C VAL A 1035 2.46 -35.17 31.80
N VAL A 1036 1.88 -34.01 31.48
CA VAL A 1036 2.62 -32.75 31.34
C VAL A 1036 3.20 -32.29 32.69
N THR A 1037 2.43 -32.42 33.78
CA THR A 1037 2.92 -32.05 35.13
C THR A 1037 3.98 -33.00 35.68
N ARG A 1038 3.96 -34.30 35.32
CA ARG A 1038 5.07 -35.22 35.65
C ARG A 1038 6.36 -34.91 34.88
N GLY A 1039 6.27 -34.57 33.59
CA GLY A 1039 7.45 -34.16 32.81
C GLY A 1039 8.13 -32.90 33.35
N LEU A 1040 7.34 -31.92 33.80
CA LEU A 1040 7.84 -30.71 34.47
C LEU A 1040 8.48 -30.97 35.84
N LEU A 1041 8.05 -32.02 36.57
CA LEU A 1041 8.61 -32.40 37.86
C LEU A 1041 9.95 -33.15 37.73
N ASP A 1042 10.15 -33.92 36.66
CA ASP A 1042 11.42 -34.60 36.39
C ASP A 1042 12.53 -33.61 35.95
N ASP A 1043 12.19 -32.54 35.22
CA ASP A 1043 13.12 -31.44 34.87
C ASP A 1043 13.48 -30.52 36.07
N LEU A 1044 12.70 -30.56 37.16
CA LEU A 1044 12.94 -29.78 38.39
C LEU A 1044 13.79 -30.52 39.44
N VAL A 1045 14.05 -31.82 39.24
CA VAL A 1045 14.83 -32.69 40.15
C VAL A 1045 16.13 -33.20 39.49
N GLY A 1046 16.40 -32.85 38.23
CA GLY A 1046 17.61 -33.19 37.47
C GLY A 1046 18.79 -32.26 37.68
#